data_AF-A0A4Q4TM53-F1
#
_entry.id   AF-A0A4Q4TM53-F1
#
_cell.length_a   1.000
_cell.length_b   1.000
_cell.length_c   1.000
_cell.angle_alpha   90.00
_cell.angle_beta   90.00
_cell.angle_gamma   90.00
#
_symmetry.space_group_name_H-M   'P 1'
#
loop_
_entity.id
_entity.type
_entity.pdbx_description
1 polymer ?
#
loop_
_entity_poly.entity_id
_entity_poly.type
_entity_poly.pdbx_seq_one_letter_code
_entity_poly.pdbx_strand_id
1 'polypeptide(L)'
;MVQQHQGKWYEDAAWLVKTASEEAVAALAAIQSAGGIKKLSDYQILYDGQWQRSVPTGIAQGVFTNFSSDLLFTMERLSTNPYAIRRLHPTADALPFQLDDETATALTGTRVKTLHEDGRLFFVDHRYQKDYPTTEGKYVAGCQAYFYLDADSNQMLPLAIKTNVGSDLIYTPLDEENDWLLAKAMFNQNDLFHGQIYHLANSHAVAEIVHQAALRTMSGNHPILALLDRLMYQAYAIRPVGEAVLFNEGGFFDQSFAVSNRGVRQFATDFYPIAGAFRSNYFEENLRRRGLINSTYGPDLPHFPFYEDASQILPVIRRFVQSFVDAYYETDAMLALDWEVQAWVKEANGPAMVIDFPAAPLEKVGTLVDIITHIAWLGGVSHHVLNSGEPIATSGALPLHPAALYAPPPEQKGVKDLLRFLPNEQKSVEQIALLARFNRPQLVQSQETLLHMFNDKTLLERGRREADFANERFMMDMRKISEEINAKTFDEEGLCQGSFRSCFESLWYLHNESVNIWSHLSVGLLFLALTIWASFPALHGSFAFKDADLRAFQTYLLGATLCCMFSAFYHCVNCHSEHVSRRCLKLDYLGIACNITSTCISATYFGLYEQAELANFYIAIILACGLAVFWALLDPSADGPRAAKFRAAVFIALGGSGFAPILHAALSPSLTLDGFSLEYVVAQSAFYLLGTAFYVNRIPEKYWSGVFDVWTVKGLHDKYGTIVRIAPDELSFTEGSAWKDICQPKPGHGPFDKWTIYLNPSVNGAYSILTSPTRQGHARIRRQLNHGFSDKALQAQESMFQSHVDLLISRIREAISSGQQDLNMFQWYTWATSDIMGDLAFGESFRCLDNGKDHRWISILIRQFQAVVTITSFRFFTVPRKLFQWYMPAKMLEQPREIHKYAVEKVDKRLSRDTERPDFVYYLQRENKDNTHMSRAEIDTTLSTLIIAGGETTAAFLSCITFYLVQYPEVLRKLESEIRTTFKSEDEINAVSTNKLVYFNACVKEGLRLTPAVPFGHPRVVPPGGDEVCGQHLPGGTKLSVMAWAMYRSERNFKHAETFDPER
;
A
#
# COMPACT_ATOMS: atom_id res chain seq x y z
N MET A 1 -39.81 -22.86 -7.04
CA MET A 1 -38.40 -22.40 -6.94
C MET A 1 -37.40 -23.48 -7.32
N VAL A 2 -37.25 -24.58 -6.55
CA VAL A 2 -36.28 -25.67 -6.88
C VAL A 2 -36.39 -26.15 -8.33
N GLN A 3 -37.59 -26.54 -8.77
CA GLN A 3 -37.83 -27.00 -10.16
C GLN A 3 -37.48 -25.92 -11.22
N GLN A 4 -37.73 -24.64 -10.92
CA GLN A 4 -37.41 -23.53 -11.82
C GLN A 4 -35.89 -23.35 -11.93
N HIS A 5 -35.17 -23.38 -10.81
CA HIS A 5 -33.71 -23.28 -10.80
C HIS A 5 -33.10 -24.47 -11.54
N GLN A 6 -33.59 -25.70 -11.31
CA GLN A 6 -33.13 -26.89 -12.02
C GLN A 6 -33.35 -26.78 -13.54
N GLY A 7 -34.55 -26.37 -13.98
CA GLY A 7 -34.85 -26.18 -15.39
C GLY A 7 -33.87 -25.23 -16.07
N LYS A 8 -33.64 -24.07 -15.45
CA LYS A 8 -32.70 -23.07 -15.96
C LYS A 8 -31.24 -23.57 -15.95
N TRP A 9 -30.83 -24.26 -14.89
CA TRP A 9 -29.49 -24.85 -14.81
C TRP A 9 -29.24 -25.89 -15.92
N TYR A 10 -30.23 -26.75 -16.21
CA TYR A 10 -30.10 -27.73 -17.30
C TYR A 10 -29.98 -27.07 -18.67
N GLU A 11 -30.73 -26.00 -18.92
CA GLU A 11 -30.60 -25.19 -20.14
C GLU A 11 -29.17 -24.65 -20.28
N ASP A 12 -28.63 -24.04 -19.22
CA ASP A 12 -27.32 -23.40 -19.24
C ASP A 12 -26.15 -24.41 -19.27
N ALA A 13 -26.33 -25.60 -18.66
CA ALA A 13 -25.34 -26.66 -18.62
C ALA A 13 -25.28 -27.51 -19.92
N ALA A 14 -26.38 -27.57 -20.69
CA ALA A 14 -26.52 -28.51 -21.81
C ALA A 14 -25.39 -28.42 -22.85
N TRP A 15 -25.02 -27.19 -23.25
CA TRP A 15 -23.94 -26.98 -24.22
C TRP A 15 -22.61 -27.50 -23.67
N LEU A 16 -22.26 -27.13 -22.44
CA LEU A 16 -20.96 -27.46 -21.87
C LEU A 16 -20.80 -28.97 -21.64
N VAL A 17 -21.85 -29.63 -21.13
CA VAL A 17 -21.83 -31.08 -20.91
C VAL A 17 -21.59 -31.83 -22.22
N LYS A 18 -22.23 -31.40 -23.31
CA LYS A 18 -22.01 -31.95 -24.65
C LYS A 18 -20.57 -31.68 -25.12
N THR A 19 -20.12 -30.42 -25.05
CA THR A 19 -18.79 -30.00 -25.50
C THR A 19 -17.65 -30.70 -24.76
N ALA A 20 -17.71 -30.77 -23.42
CA ALA A 20 -16.70 -31.46 -22.62
C ALA A 20 -16.66 -32.96 -22.93
N SER A 21 -17.80 -33.58 -23.28
CA SER A 21 -17.85 -34.99 -23.66
C SER A 21 -17.23 -35.24 -25.04
N GLU A 22 -17.44 -34.34 -26.01
CA GLU A 22 -16.76 -34.38 -27.31
C GLU A 22 -15.24 -34.20 -27.17
N GLU A 23 -14.81 -33.24 -26.35
CA GLU A 23 -13.39 -32.96 -26.11
C GLU A 23 -12.69 -34.08 -25.33
N ALA A 24 -13.41 -34.77 -24.42
CA ALA A 24 -12.89 -35.96 -23.75
C ALA A 24 -12.54 -37.08 -24.73
N VAL A 25 -13.38 -37.34 -25.72
CA VAL A 25 -13.09 -38.34 -26.77
C VAL A 25 -11.86 -37.94 -27.59
N ALA A 26 -11.73 -36.65 -27.93
CA ALA A 26 -10.58 -36.13 -28.66
C ALA A 26 -9.28 -36.26 -27.85
N ALA A 27 -9.30 -35.90 -26.57
CA ALA A 27 -8.15 -36.00 -25.68
C ALA A 27 -7.69 -37.47 -25.52
N LEU A 28 -8.63 -38.41 -25.33
CA LEU A 28 -8.28 -39.84 -25.25
C LEU A 28 -7.64 -40.36 -26.55
N ALA A 29 -8.18 -39.98 -27.71
CA ALA A 29 -7.63 -40.36 -29.01
C ALA A 29 -6.23 -39.76 -29.24
N ALA A 30 -5.97 -38.54 -28.76
CA ALA A 30 -4.66 -37.90 -28.82
C ALA A 30 -3.62 -38.67 -27.99
N ILE A 31 -3.96 -39.04 -26.75
CA ILE A 31 -3.10 -39.84 -25.88
C ILE A 31 -2.79 -41.21 -26.49
N GLN A 32 -3.80 -41.89 -27.03
CA GLN A 32 -3.62 -43.19 -27.69
C GLN A 32 -2.71 -43.08 -28.91
N SER A 33 -2.89 -42.02 -29.71
CA SER A 33 -2.09 -41.76 -30.92
C SER A 33 -0.63 -41.42 -30.59
N ALA A 34 -0.37 -40.81 -29.43
CA ALA A 34 0.97 -40.56 -28.89
C ALA A 34 1.63 -41.79 -28.24
N GLY A 35 0.90 -42.91 -28.13
CA GLY A 35 1.40 -44.18 -27.61
C GLY A 35 1.22 -44.40 -26.10
N GLY A 36 0.28 -43.67 -25.47
CA GLY A 36 -0.08 -43.80 -24.05
C GLY A 36 0.78 -42.95 -23.10
N ILE A 37 0.47 -43.02 -21.81
CA ILE A 37 1.22 -42.33 -20.74
C ILE A 37 2.28 -43.28 -20.18
N LYS A 38 3.57 -42.97 -20.39
CA LYS A 38 4.71 -43.81 -19.97
C LYS A 38 5.64 -43.12 -18.97
N LYS A 39 5.54 -41.80 -18.84
CA LYS A 39 6.24 -40.96 -17.85
C LYS A 39 5.37 -39.75 -17.47
N LEU A 40 5.70 -39.07 -16.37
CA LEU A 40 4.91 -37.94 -15.87
C LEU A 40 4.76 -36.80 -16.88
N SER A 41 5.79 -36.55 -17.71
CA SER A 41 5.70 -35.52 -18.75
C SER A 41 4.65 -35.84 -19.83
N ASP A 42 4.25 -37.10 -20.00
CA ASP A 42 3.27 -37.48 -21.03
C ASP A 42 1.85 -37.03 -20.66
N TYR A 43 1.58 -36.68 -19.41
CA TYR A 43 0.32 -36.04 -19.02
C TYR A 43 0.09 -34.69 -19.74
N GLN A 44 1.13 -34.08 -20.31
CA GLN A 44 0.99 -32.86 -21.11
C GLN A 44 0.03 -33.05 -22.29
N ILE A 45 0.02 -34.25 -22.87
CA ILE A 45 -0.82 -34.61 -24.03
C ILE A 45 -2.31 -34.45 -23.69
N LEU A 46 -2.68 -34.59 -22.41
CA LEU A 46 -4.04 -34.38 -21.93
C LEU A 46 -4.49 -32.93 -22.11
N TYR A 47 -3.57 -31.96 -22.18
CA TYR A 47 -3.84 -30.53 -22.19
C TYR A 47 -3.46 -29.86 -23.53
N ASP A 48 -2.38 -30.31 -24.18
CA ASP A 48 -1.86 -29.70 -25.40
C ASP A 48 -2.89 -29.73 -26.55
N GLY A 49 -3.41 -28.55 -26.89
CA GLY A 49 -4.42 -28.38 -27.93
C GLY A 49 -5.79 -28.99 -27.59
N GLN A 50 -6.01 -29.43 -26.36
CA GLN A 50 -7.26 -30.02 -25.88
C GLN A 50 -8.11 -29.00 -25.11
N TRP A 51 -9.38 -29.34 -24.86
CA TRP A 51 -10.32 -28.57 -24.02
C TRP A 51 -10.55 -27.11 -24.41
N GLN A 52 -10.21 -26.70 -25.63
CA GLN A 52 -10.21 -25.29 -26.05
C GLN A 52 -11.59 -24.62 -25.98
N ARG A 53 -12.68 -25.39 -26.08
CA ARG A 53 -14.04 -24.85 -25.98
C ARG A 53 -14.56 -24.87 -24.55
N SER A 54 -14.35 -25.97 -23.81
CA SER A 54 -14.80 -26.07 -22.42
C SER A 54 -13.95 -25.27 -21.43
N VAL A 55 -12.67 -25.03 -21.75
CA VAL A 55 -11.69 -24.29 -20.95
C VAL A 55 -10.86 -23.37 -21.86
N PRO A 56 -11.45 -22.30 -22.40
CA PRO A 56 -10.77 -21.42 -23.36
C PRO A 56 -9.57 -20.68 -22.78
N THR A 57 -9.50 -20.54 -21.45
CA THR A 57 -8.35 -19.96 -20.74
C THR A 57 -7.17 -20.93 -20.62
N GLY A 58 -7.37 -22.22 -20.92
CA GLY A 58 -6.41 -23.28 -20.64
C GLY A 58 -6.22 -23.55 -19.14
N ILE A 59 -5.27 -24.44 -18.84
CA ILE A 59 -4.77 -24.63 -17.48
C ILE A 59 -3.94 -23.42 -17.04
N ALA A 60 -3.85 -23.18 -15.73
CA ALA A 60 -3.01 -22.10 -15.23
C ALA A 60 -1.55 -22.34 -15.64
N GLN A 61 -0.91 -21.28 -16.15
CA GLN A 61 0.48 -21.36 -16.57
C GLN A 61 1.36 -21.74 -15.37
N GLY A 62 2.46 -22.46 -15.62
CA GLY A 62 3.38 -22.89 -14.57
C GLY A 62 2.99 -24.17 -13.82
N VAL A 63 1.69 -24.49 -13.70
CA VAL A 63 1.23 -25.70 -12.97
C VAL A 63 1.83 -26.97 -13.57
N PHE A 64 1.79 -27.10 -14.90
CA PHE A 64 2.37 -28.27 -15.57
C PHE A 64 3.90 -28.21 -15.68
N THR A 65 4.50 -27.04 -15.86
CA THR A 65 5.97 -26.96 -16.02
C THR A 65 6.71 -27.09 -14.69
N ASN A 66 6.05 -26.74 -13.58
CA ASN A 66 6.67 -26.63 -12.26
C ASN A 66 6.03 -27.58 -11.22
N PHE A 67 5.31 -28.63 -11.63
CA PHE A 67 4.56 -29.52 -10.71
C PHE A 67 5.44 -30.16 -9.62
N SER A 68 6.74 -30.32 -9.86
CA SER A 68 7.69 -30.87 -8.88
C SER A 68 8.16 -29.85 -7.84
N SER A 69 7.85 -28.57 -8.02
CA SER A 69 8.24 -27.48 -7.11
C SER A 69 7.55 -27.61 -5.76
N ASP A 70 8.34 -27.49 -4.69
CA ASP A 70 7.86 -27.45 -3.31
C ASP A 70 7.21 -26.12 -2.95
N LEU A 71 7.71 -25.03 -3.54
CA LEU A 71 7.12 -23.72 -3.40
C LEU A 71 5.72 -23.68 -4.02
N LEU A 72 5.53 -24.23 -5.24
CA LEU A 72 4.21 -24.32 -5.88
C LEU A 72 3.23 -25.09 -4.99
N PHE A 73 3.61 -26.29 -4.55
CA PHE A 73 2.81 -27.15 -3.67
C PHE A 73 2.37 -26.43 -2.38
N THR A 74 3.25 -25.63 -1.79
CA THR A 74 2.92 -24.86 -0.58
C THR A 74 2.02 -23.67 -0.89
N MET A 75 2.31 -22.92 -1.96
CA MET A 75 1.56 -21.73 -2.33
C MET A 75 0.14 -22.02 -2.81
N GLU A 76 -0.15 -23.24 -3.28
CA GLU A 76 -1.52 -23.71 -3.49
C GLU A 76 -2.37 -23.66 -2.20
N ARG A 77 -1.78 -23.93 -1.03
CA ARG A 77 -2.47 -23.81 0.27
C ARG A 77 -2.82 -22.38 0.63
N LEU A 78 -2.21 -21.42 -0.07
CA LEU A 78 -2.36 -19.98 0.10
C LEU A 78 -3.08 -19.32 -1.09
N SER A 79 -3.57 -20.12 -2.06
CA SER A 79 -4.22 -19.65 -3.28
C SER A 79 -5.43 -20.51 -3.67
N THR A 80 -5.21 -21.74 -4.12
CA THR A 80 -6.21 -22.64 -4.72
C THR A 80 -7.17 -23.22 -3.70
N ASN A 81 -6.66 -23.80 -2.61
CA ASN A 81 -7.48 -24.19 -1.46
C ASN A 81 -6.94 -23.53 -0.18
N PRO A 82 -7.32 -22.27 0.06
CA PRO A 82 -6.84 -21.49 1.19
C PRO A 82 -7.63 -21.74 2.47
N TYR A 83 -8.54 -22.72 2.52
CA TYR A 83 -9.44 -22.96 3.65
C TYR A 83 -8.95 -24.05 4.61
N ALA A 84 -7.97 -24.87 4.20
CA ALA A 84 -7.47 -25.98 5.00
C ALA A 84 -6.28 -25.60 5.91
N ILE A 85 -5.43 -24.67 5.47
CA ILE A 85 -4.19 -24.30 6.19
C ILE A 85 -4.46 -23.44 7.42
N ARG A 86 -3.68 -23.65 8.48
CA ARG A 86 -3.65 -22.78 9.67
C ARG A 86 -2.23 -22.69 10.24
N ARG A 87 -1.93 -21.61 10.95
CA ARG A 87 -0.72 -21.48 11.77
C ARG A 87 -0.91 -22.22 13.09
N LEU A 88 0.13 -22.92 13.56
CA LEU A 88 0.11 -23.54 14.88
C LEU A 88 0.44 -22.49 15.94
N HIS A 89 -0.43 -22.36 16.94
CA HIS A 89 -0.20 -21.45 18.06
C HIS A 89 0.89 -22.02 18.99
N PRO A 90 1.93 -21.25 19.36
CA PRO A 90 3.07 -21.72 20.15
C PRO A 90 2.71 -22.47 21.44
N THR A 91 1.66 -22.00 22.14
CA THR A 91 1.25 -22.57 23.44
C THR A 91 -0.10 -23.27 23.45
N ALA A 92 -0.97 -23.02 22.46
CA ALA A 92 -2.35 -23.53 22.47
C ALA A 92 -2.51 -24.78 21.60
N ASP A 93 -1.63 -24.95 20.61
CA ASP A 93 -1.55 -26.15 19.80
C ASP A 93 -0.34 -26.99 20.24
N ALA A 94 -0.53 -28.30 20.40
CA ALA A 94 0.58 -29.25 20.45
C ALA A 94 1.02 -29.62 19.04
N LEU A 95 2.26 -30.06 18.85
CA LEU A 95 2.74 -30.59 17.56
C LEU A 95 1.90 -31.82 17.13
N PRO A 96 1.18 -31.76 15.99
CA PRO A 96 0.35 -32.86 15.50
C PRO A 96 1.03 -34.22 15.33
N PHE A 97 2.31 -34.27 14.95
CA PHE A 97 3.13 -35.47 14.90
C PHE A 97 4.62 -35.13 15.10
N GLN A 98 5.43 -36.14 15.43
CA GLN A 98 6.86 -35.95 15.66
C GLN A 98 7.65 -36.07 14.36
N LEU A 99 8.59 -35.16 14.15
CA LEU A 99 9.64 -35.22 13.12
C LEU A 99 10.97 -35.11 13.86
N ASP A 100 11.94 -35.95 13.52
CA ASP A 100 13.22 -35.95 14.20
C ASP A 100 13.99 -34.65 13.99
N ASP A 101 14.73 -34.23 15.02
CA ASP A 101 15.45 -32.95 15.03
C ASP A 101 16.53 -32.90 13.94
N GLU A 102 17.14 -34.03 13.57
CA GLU A 102 18.18 -34.10 12.55
C GLU A 102 17.62 -33.76 11.16
N THR A 103 16.52 -34.41 10.76
CA THR A 103 15.80 -34.15 9.51
C THR A 103 15.27 -32.72 9.45
N ALA A 104 14.66 -32.24 10.55
CA ALA A 104 14.15 -30.87 10.61
C ALA A 104 15.26 -29.82 10.48
N THR A 105 16.40 -30.05 11.14
CA THR A 105 17.55 -29.12 11.09
C THR A 105 18.21 -29.14 9.71
N ALA A 106 18.28 -30.31 9.06
CA ALA A 106 18.82 -30.42 7.71
C ALA A 106 17.98 -29.66 6.67
N LEU A 107 16.66 -29.61 6.84
CA LEU A 107 15.74 -28.91 5.93
C LEU A 107 15.61 -27.41 6.21
N THR A 108 15.63 -27.02 7.49
CA THR A 108 15.19 -25.67 7.91
C THR A 108 16.28 -24.86 8.63
N GLY A 109 17.44 -25.46 8.88
CA GLY A 109 18.48 -24.88 9.75
C GLY A 109 18.14 -24.86 11.24
N THR A 110 16.95 -25.31 11.64
CA THR A 110 16.48 -25.32 13.03
C THR A 110 15.56 -26.52 13.33
N ARG A 111 15.09 -26.63 14.58
CA ARG A 111 14.20 -27.73 15.01
C ARG A 111 12.73 -27.36 14.80
N VAL A 112 11.87 -28.36 14.60
CA VAL A 112 10.41 -28.17 14.50
C VAL A 112 9.86 -27.44 15.72
N LYS A 113 10.37 -27.77 16.91
CA LYS A 113 9.98 -27.11 18.15
C LYS A 113 10.28 -25.60 18.12
N THR A 114 11.44 -25.21 17.59
CA THR A 114 11.80 -23.78 17.46
C THR A 114 10.86 -23.08 16.47
N LEU A 115 10.59 -23.70 15.31
CA LEU A 115 9.64 -23.15 14.33
C LEU A 115 8.23 -22.97 14.92
N HIS A 116 7.80 -23.91 15.76
CA HIS A 116 6.51 -23.83 16.45
C HIS A 116 6.49 -22.73 17.51
N GLU A 117 7.55 -22.62 18.32
CA GLU A 117 7.71 -21.58 19.35
C GLU A 117 7.75 -20.17 18.71
N ASP A 118 8.40 -20.02 17.56
CA ASP A 118 8.49 -18.77 16.80
C ASP A 118 7.23 -18.46 15.97
N GLY A 119 6.22 -19.33 16.01
CA GLY A 119 4.99 -19.21 15.22
C GLY A 119 5.22 -19.29 13.71
N ARG A 120 6.31 -19.92 13.27
CA ARG A 120 6.65 -20.12 11.85
C ARG A 120 6.15 -21.44 11.29
N LEU A 121 5.53 -22.30 12.11
CA LEU A 121 5.00 -23.60 11.71
C LEU A 121 3.51 -23.53 11.36
N PHE A 122 3.16 -24.08 10.20
CA PHE A 122 1.80 -24.15 9.66
C PHE A 122 1.43 -25.61 9.40
N PHE A 123 0.14 -25.84 9.31
CA PHE A 123 -0.41 -27.18 9.39
C PHE A 123 -1.69 -27.34 8.57
N VAL A 124 -1.82 -28.49 7.91
CA VAL A 124 -3.05 -28.97 7.26
C VAL A 124 -3.34 -30.39 7.73
N ASP A 125 -4.60 -30.68 8.06
CA ASP A 125 -5.06 -31.97 8.57
C ASP A 125 -6.17 -32.56 7.69
N HIS A 126 -5.87 -33.65 6.98
CA HIS A 126 -6.84 -34.44 6.24
C HIS A 126 -7.03 -35.86 6.79
N ARG A 127 -6.61 -36.13 8.04
CA ARG A 127 -6.73 -37.48 8.65
C ARG A 127 -8.12 -38.06 8.62
N TYR A 128 -9.13 -37.22 8.76
CA TYR A 128 -10.53 -37.62 8.79
C TYR A 128 -10.94 -38.43 7.54
N GLN A 129 -10.22 -38.29 6.41
CA GLN A 129 -10.55 -39.00 5.18
C GLN A 129 -10.26 -40.51 5.23
N LYS A 130 -9.36 -40.95 6.12
CA LYS A 130 -9.00 -42.37 6.22
C LYS A 130 -10.18 -43.25 6.66
N ASP A 131 -11.15 -42.65 7.35
CA ASP A 131 -12.30 -43.33 7.93
C ASP A 131 -13.53 -43.29 7.00
N TYR A 132 -13.43 -42.61 5.85
CA TYR A 132 -14.52 -42.53 4.88
C TYR A 132 -14.52 -43.70 3.89
N PRO A 133 -15.71 -44.18 3.49
CA PRO A 133 -15.82 -45.27 2.53
C PRO A 133 -15.29 -44.85 1.16
N THR A 134 -14.41 -45.67 0.58
CA THR A 134 -13.86 -45.47 -0.77
C THR A 134 -14.58 -46.33 -1.81
N THR A 135 -14.44 -45.94 -3.08
CA THR A 135 -14.89 -46.72 -4.23
C THR A 135 -13.90 -47.85 -4.51
N GLU A 136 -14.39 -49.03 -4.90
CA GLU A 136 -13.56 -50.20 -5.18
C GLU A 136 -12.45 -49.91 -6.21
N GLY A 137 -11.24 -50.40 -5.93
CA GLY A 137 -10.07 -50.20 -6.80
C GLY A 137 -9.43 -48.81 -6.68
N LYS A 138 -9.95 -47.94 -5.80
CA LYS A 138 -9.38 -46.62 -5.51
C LYS A 138 -9.00 -46.50 -4.05
N TYR A 139 -7.93 -45.74 -3.82
CA TYR A 139 -7.32 -45.60 -2.51
C TYR A 139 -7.19 -44.13 -2.14
N VAL A 140 -7.21 -43.87 -0.84
CA VAL A 140 -7.11 -42.56 -0.23
C VAL A 140 -6.04 -42.64 0.86
N ALA A 141 -5.28 -41.56 1.05
CA ALA A 141 -4.50 -41.38 2.27
C ALA A 141 -5.31 -40.63 3.33
N GLY A 142 -4.71 -40.34 4.48
CA GLY A 142 -5.26 -39.42 5.48
C GLY A 142 -4.23 -38.35 5.83
N CYS A 143 -3.72 -37.65 4.82
CA CYS A 143 -2.49 -36.88 4.97
C CYS A 143 -2.59 -35.77 6.03
N GLN A 144 -1.52 -35.60 6.79
CA GLN A 144 -1.23 -34.37 7.53
C GLN A 144 0.05 -33.78 6.99
N ALA A 145 0.17 -32.46 6.93
CA ALA A 145 1.38 -31.83 6.46
C ALA A 145 1.80 -30.66 7.34
N TYR A 146 3.12 -30.57 7.57
CA TYR A 146 3.78 -29.39 8.06
C TYR A 146 4.27 -28.54 6.91
N PHE A 147 4.06 -27.24 7.05
CA PHE A 147 4.67 -26.19 6.23
C PHE A 147 5.33 -25.19 7.16
N TYR A 148 6.34 -24.46 6.70
CA TYR A 148 7.01 -23.47 7.52
C TYR A 148 7.38 -22.22 6.73
N LEU A 149 7.42 -21.08 7.43
CA LEU A 149 7.96 -19.84 6.90
C LEU A 149 9.46 -19.79 7.19
N ASP A 150 10.24 -20.07 6.16
CA ASP A 150 11.69 -20.03 6.24
C ASP A 150 12.19 -18.60 6.53
N ALA A 151 13.13 -18.48 7.46
CA ALA A 151 13.64 -17.19 7.89
C ALA A 151 14.66 -16.60 6.90
N ASP A 152 15.36 -17.45 6.14
CA ASP A 152 16.46 -17.05 5.27
C ASP A 152 15.95 -16.64 3.88
N SER A 153 15.12 -17.48 3.25
CA SER A 153 14.50 -17.21 1.95
C SER A 153 13.25 -16.35 2.05
N ASN A 154 12.64 -16.25 3.24
CA ASN A 154 11.32 -15.64 3.44
C ASN A 154 10.24 -16.29 2.55
N GLN A 155 10.35 -17.60 2.29
CA GLN A 155 9.38 -18.38 1.53
C GLN A 155 8.60 -19.35 2.43
N MET A 156 7.37 -19.65 2.02
CA MET A 156 6.59 -20.74 2.61
C MET A 156 6.94 -22.05 1.92
N LEU A 157 7.44 -23.02 2.68
CA LEU A 157 7.92 -24.30 2.16
C LEU A 157 7.30 -25.49 2.89
N PRO A 158 7.20 -26.67 2.24
CA PRO A 158 6.74 -27.88 2.88
C PRO A 158 7.86 -28.47 3.74
N LEU A 159 7.51 -29.04 4.89
CA LEU A 159 8.45 -29.65 5.81
C LEU A 159 8.32 -31.17 5.86
N ALA A 160 7.09 -31.67 6.07
CA ALA A 160 6.83 -33.09 6.16
C ALA A 160 5.38 -33.44 5.84
N ILE A 161 5.14 -34.62 5.26
CA ILE A 161 3.82 -35.17 4.98
C ILE A 161 3.71 -36.56 5.63
N LYS A 162 2.71 -36.75 6.47
CA LYS A 162 2.42 -38.01 7.16
C LYS A 162 1.16 -38.67 6.58
N THR A 163 1.21 -39.95 6.23
CA THR A 163 0.10 -40.61 5.49
C THR A 163 -1.10 -41.03 6.33
N ASN A 164 -0.92 -41.38 7.60
CA ASN A 164 -1.96 -41.89 8.52
C ASN A 164 -2.71 -43.15 8.04
N VAL A 165 -2.15 -43.86 7.06
CA VAL A 165 -2.66 -45.12 6.52
C VAL A 165 -1.49 -46.05 6.20
N GLY A 166 -1.75 -47.36 6.13
CA GLY A 166 -0.71 -48.37 5.93
C GLY A 166 0.32 -48.34 7.06
N SER A 167 1.61 -48.24 6.70
CA SER A 167 2.72 -48.14 7.66
C SER A 167 2.89 -46.74 8.30
N ASP A 168 1.97 -45.81 8.05
CA ASP A 168 1.96 -44.46 8.64
C ASP A 168 3.28 -43.68 8.42
N LEU A 169 3.77 -43.73 7.19
CA LEU A 169 5.06 -43.15 6.81
C LEU A 169 5.04 -41.62 6.88
N ILE A 170 6.19 -41.05 7.26
CA ILE A 170 6.48 -39.61 7.21
C ILE A 170 7.48 -39.37 6.09
N TYR A 171 7.08 -38.55 5.13
CA TYR A 171 7.88 -38.13 3.99
C TYR A 171 8.35 -36.69 4.17
N THR A 172 9.52 -36.37 3.62
CA THR A 172 10.12 -35.04 3.63
C THR A 172 10.80 -34.74 2.30
N PRO A 173 11.15 -33.48 1.99
CA PRO A 173 11.92 -33.15 0.79
C PRO A 173 13.30 -33.82 0.68
N LEU A 174 13.82 -34.44 1.77
CA LEU A 174 15.07 -35.21 1.73
C LEU A 174 14.90 -36.66 1.23
N ASP A 175 13.67 -37.14 1.11
CA ASP A 175 13.42 -38.47 0.57
C ASP A 175 13.69 -38.54 -0.95
N GLU A 176 13.79 -39.75 -1.48
CA GLU A 176 13.95 -39.98 -2.92
C GLU A 176 12.85 -39.25 -3.71
N GLU A 177 13.19 -38.74 -4.89
CA GLU A 177 12.32 -37.86 -5.69
C GLU A 177 10.89 -38.41 -5.86
N ASN A 178 10.76 -39.69 -6.22
CA ASN A 178 9.46 -40.33 -6.40
C ASN A 178 8.68 -40.49 -5.09
N ASP A 179 9.35 -40.75 -3.96
CA ASP A 179 8.70 -40.87 -2.66
C ASP A 179 8.11 -39.51 -2.24
N TRP A 180 8.88 -38.44 -2.42
CA TRP A 180 8.42 -37.08 -2.11
C TRP A 180 7.32 -36.61 -3.07
N LEU A 181 7.46 -36.85 -4.37
CA LEU A 181 6.39 -36.55 -5.35
C LEU A 181 5.11 -37.33 -5.07
N LEU A 182 5.21 -38.61 -4.69
CA LEU A 182 4.03 -39.39 -4.30
C LEU A 182 3.38 -38.83 -3.03
N ALA A 183 4.18 -38.43 -2.03
CA ALA A 183 3.65 -37.82 -0.82
C ALA A 183 2.86 -36.54 -1.11
N LYS A 184 3.38 -35.68 -2.00
CA LYS A 184 2.67 -34.50 -2.49
C LYS A 184 1.40 -34.86 -3.27
N ALA A 185 1.44 -35.88 -4.14
CA ALA A 185 0.26 -36.35 -4.87
C ALA A 185 -0.83 -36.91 -3.94
N MET A 186 -0.46 -37.67 -2.92
CA MET A 186 -1.40 -38.18 -1.89
C MET A 186 -2.03 -37.02 -1.11
N PHE A 187 -1.22 -36.04 -0.73
CA PHE A 187 -1.72 -34.84 -0.06
C PHE A 187 -2.68 -34.04 -0.96
N ASN A 188 -2.30 -33.78 -2.21
CA ASN A 188 -3.13 -33.04 -3.17
C ASN A 188 -4.42 -33.79 -3.52
N GLN A 189 -4.41 -35.13 -3.54
CA GLN A 189 -5.63 -35.93 -3.65
C GLN A 189 -6.56 -35.68 -2.47
N ASN A 190 -6.04 -35.70 -1.24
CA ASN A 190 -6.82 -35.41 -0.05
C ASN A 190 -7.34 -33.96 -0.07
N ASP A 191 -6.51 -33.02 -0.47
CA ASP A 191 -6.85 -31.60 -0.45
C ASP A 191 -7.87 -31.22 -1.55
N LEU A 192 -7.78 -31.81 -2.74
CA LEU A 192 -8.79 -31.67 -3.79
C LEU A 192 -10.16 -32.17 -3.30
N PHE A 193 -10.21 -33.34 -2.65
CA PHE A 193 -11.46 -33.82 -2.03
C PHE A 193 -11.97 -32.83 -0.98
N HIS A 194 -11.11 -32.33 -0.09
CA HIS A 194 -11.49 -31.33 0.89
C HIS A 194 -12.10 -30.10 0.23
N GLY A 195 -11.42 -29.45 -0.72
CA GLY A 195 -11.93 -28.25 -1.40
C GLY A 195 -13.28 -28.50 -2.09
N GLN A 196 -13.42 -29.62 -2.79
CA GLN A 196 -14.65 -29.96 -3.51
C GLN A 196 -15.85 -30.25 -2.61
N ILE A 197 -15.68 -30.80 -1.40
CA ILE A 197 -16.85 -31.03 -0.53
C ILE A 197 -17.01 -29.91 0.50
N TYR A 198 -15.91 -29.25 0.91
CA TYR A 198 -15.96 -28.08 1.80
C TYR A 198 -16.76 -26.94 1.18
N HIS A 199 -16.61 -26.65 -0.13
CA HIS A 199 -17.39 -25.57 -0.76
C HIS A 199 -18.90 -25.86 -0.78
N LEU A 200 -19.31 -27.13 -0.83
CA LEU A 200 -20.73 -27.51 -0.76
C LEU A 200 -21.32 -27.13 0.61
N ALA A 201 -20.55 -27.37 1.67
CA ALA A 201 -20.94 -26.99 3.02
C ALA A 201 -20.85 -25.47 3.24
N ASN A 202 -19.73 -24.84 2.88
CA ASN A 202 -19.39 -23.44 3.19
C ASN A 202 -20.10 -22.40 2.31
N SER A 203 -20.28 -22.68 1.02
CA SER A 203 -20.90 -21.73 0.08
C SER A 203 -22.36 -22.07 -0.18
N HIS A 204 -22.65 -23.26 -0.70
CA HIS A 204 -24.01 -23.62 -1.12
C HIS A 204 -24.98 -23.76 0.07
N ALA A 205 -24.70 -24.69 0.98
CA ALA A 205 -25.63 -25.01 2.06
C ALA A 205 -25.86 -23.83 3.04
N VAL A 206 -24.83 -23.02 3.33
CA VAL A 206 -24.97 -21.82 4.17
C VAL A 206 -25.84 -20.76 3.52
N ALA A 207 -25.56 -20.41 2.25
CA ALA A 207 -26.32 -19.38 1.56
C ALA A 207 -27.78 -19.81 1.35
N GLU A 208 -28.01 -21.08 1.00
CA GLU A 208 -29.35 -21.65 0.82
C GLU A 208 -30.23 -21.50 2.06
N ILE A 209 -29.73 -21.87 3.25
CA ILE A 209 -30.55 -21.87 4.48
C ILE A 209 -30.84 -20.44 4.97
N VAL A 210 -29.87 -19.52 4.84
CA VAL A 210 -30.06 -18.10 5.18
C VAL A 210 -31.10 -17.47 4.26
N HIS A 211 -31.05 -17.78 2.96
CA HIS A 211 -32.04 -17.31 2.00
C HIS A 211 -33.42 -17.96 2.20
N GLN A 212 -33.48 -19.25 2.54
CA GLN A 212 -34.76 -19.92 2.88
C GLN A 212 -35.45 -19.26 4.08
N ALA A 213 -34.69 -18.83 5.09
CA ALA A 213 -35.24 -18.06 6.20
C ALA A 213 -35.85 -16.74 5.71
N ALA A 214 -35.15 -16.01 4.82
CA ALA A 214 -35.64 -14.75 4.25
C ALA A 214 -36.93 -14.94 3.42
N LEU A 215 -36.95 -15.95 2.54
CA LEU A 215 -38.10 -16.29 1.71
C LEU A 215 -39.37 -16.61 2.52
N ARG A 216 -39.20 -17.09 3.76
CA ARG A 216 -40.32 -17.46 4.63
C ARG A 216 -40.89 -16.29 5.41
N THR A 217 -40.14 -15.19 5.53
CA THR A 217 -40.48 -14.09 6.43
C THR A 217 -40.62 -12.74 5.74
N MET A 218 -40.08 -12.58 4.53
CA MET A 218 -40.06 -11.32 3.79
C MET A 218 -40.99 -11.38 2.59
N SER A 219 -41.60 -10.24 2.27
CA SER A 219 -42.44 -10.07 1.08
C SER A 219 -41.62 -10.15 -0.19
N GLY A 220 -42.20 -10.68 -1.28
CA GLY A 220 -41.58 -10.66 -2.62
C GLY A 220 -41.33 -9.24 -3.18
N ASN A 221 -41.89 -8.21 -2.53
CA ASN A 221 -41.62 -6.80 -2.84
C ASN A 221 -40.54 -6.18 -1.95
N HIS A 222 -40.01 -6.92 -0.98
CA HIS A 222 -39.01 -6.39 -0.06
C HIS A 222 -37.66 -6.23 -0.77
N PRO A 223 -37.01 -5.04 -0.71
CA PRO A 223 -35.79 -4.75 -1.47
C PRO A 223 -34.62 -5.66 -1.10
N ILE A 224 -34.46 -5.98 0.19
CA ILE A 224 -33.43 -6.93 0.65
C ILE A 224 -33.67 -8.33 0.08
N LEU A 225 -34.92 -8.82 0.03
CA LEU A 225 -35.19 -10.13 -0.57
C LEU A 225 -34.90 -10.12 -2.07
N ALA A 226 -35.24 -9.05 -2.80
CA ALA A 226 -34.91 -8.92 -4.21
C ALA A 226 -33.40 -8.97 -4.49
N LEU A 227 -32.58 -8.35 -3.63
CA LEU A 227 -31.12 -8.45 -3.70
C LEU A 227 -30.63 -9.87 -3.41
N LEU A 228 -31.18 -10.53 -2.39
CA LEU A 228 -30.83 -11.91 -2.07
C LEU A 228 -31.23 -12.88 -3.20
N ASP A 229 -32.41 -12.72 -3.81
CA ASP A 229 -32.86 -13.52 -4.95
C ASP A 229 -31.88 -13.42 -6.14
N ARG A 230 -31.35 -12.22 -6.41
CA ARG A 230 -30.29 -12.01 -7.42
C ARG A 230 -29.03 -12.80 -7.08
N LEU A 231 -28.56 -12.73 -5.83
CA LEU A 231 -27.36 -13.44 -5.38
C LEU A 231 -27.55 -14.97 -5.35
N MET A 232 -28.79 -15.44 -5.18
CA MET A 232 -29.16 -16.85 -5.08
C MET A 232 -29.67 -17.45 -6.38
N TYR A 233 -29.44 -16.76 -7.51
CA TYR A 233 -29.81 -17.23 -8.84
C TYR A 233 -29.26 -18.65 -9.09
N GLN A 234 -30.16 -19.58 -9.44
CA GLN A 234 -29.89 -21.01 -9.64
C GLN A 234 -29.37 -21.82 -8.42
N ALA A 235 -29.13 -21.22 -7.26
CA ALA A 235 -28.51 -21.92 -6.11
C ALA A 235 -29.25 -23.22 -5.71
N TYR A 236 -30.59 -23.20 -5.69
CA TYR A 236 -31.41 -24.38 -5.37
C TYR A 236 -31.40 -25.51 -6.41
N ALA A 237 -30.72 -25.35 -7.55
CA ALA A 237 -30.48 -26.44 -8.49
C ALA A 237 -29.36 -27.38 -8.03
N ILE A 238 -28.37 -26.85 -7.30
CA ILE A 238 -27.07 -27.49 -7.13
C ILE A 238 -27.17 -28.80 -6.35
N ARG A 239 -27.79 -28.80 -5.16
CA ARG A 239 -27.93 -30.03 -4.36
C ARG A 239 -28.79 -31.10 -5.06
N PRO A 240 -29.98 -30.79 -5.60
CA PRO A 240 -30.79 -31.80 -6.31
C PRO A 240 -30.11 -32.36 -7.57
N VAL A 241 -29.46 -31.51 -8.37
CA VAL A 241 -28.70 -31.97 -9.55
C VAL A 241 -27.50 -32.81 -9.11
N GLY A 242 -26.78 -32.36 -8.07
CA GLY A 242 -25.67 -33.10 -7.49
C GLY A 242 -26.08 -34.51 -7.06
N GLU A 243 -27.18 -34.64 -6.33
CA GLU A 243 -27.75 -35.94 -5.92
C GLU A 243 -28.18 -36.81 -7.12
N ALA A 244 -28.65 -36.20 -8.21
CA ALA A 244 -29.13 -36.94 -9.37
C ALA A 244 -28.03 -37.44 -10.31
N VAL A 245 -26.93 -36.69 -10.49
CA VAL A 245 -25.92 -36.99 -11.52
C VAL A 245 -24.46 -37.04 -11.03
N LEU A 246 -24.16 -36.44 -9.88
CA LEU A 246 -22.77 -36.33 -9.39
C LEU A 246 -22.50 -37.32 -8.24
N PHE A 247 -23.33 -37.27 -7.20
CA PHE A 247 -23.21 -38.04 -5.96
C PHE A 247 -24.20 -39.22 -5.90
N ASN A 248 -24.87 -39.57 -6.99
CA ASN A 248 -25.59 -40.84 -7.09
C ASN A 248 -24.62 -42.03 -7.14
N GLU A 249 -25.10 -43.22 -6.84
CA GLU A 249 -24.31 -44.46 -6.94
C GLU A 249 -23.80 -44.67 -8.37
N GLY A 250 -22.47 -44.78 -8.51
CA GLY A 250 -21.81 -44.89 -9.82
C GLY A 250 -21.82 -43.60 -10.65
N GLY A 251 -22.22 -42.46 -10.05
CA GLY A 251 -22.22 -41.14 -10.69
C GLY A 251 -20.81 -40.61 -10.98
N PHE A 252 -20.73 -39.37 -11.50
CA PHE A 252 -19.44 -38.82 -11.92
C PHE A 252 -18.41 -38.71 -10.79
N PHE A 253 -18.84 -38.49 -9.54
CA PHE A 253 -17.94 -38.43 -8.40
C PHE A 253 -17.32 -39.81 -8.11
N ASP A 254 -18.15 -40.87 -8.02
CA ASP A 254 -17.67 -42.25 -7.82
C ASP A 254 -16.75 -42.71 -8.96
N GLN A 255 -16.99 -42.24 -10.19
CA GLN A 255 -16.16 -42.55 -11.36
C GLN A 255 -14.76 -41.93 -11.28
N SER A 256 -14.61 -40.76 -10.66
CA SER A 256 -13.34 -39.99 -10.65
C SER A 256 -12.62 -40.01 -9.30
N PHE A 257 -13.32 -39.75 -8.19
CA PHE A 257 -12.73 -39.61 -6.85
C PHE A 257 -12.58 -40.93 -6.11
N ALA A 258 -11.65 -40.99 -5.14
CA ALA A 258 -11.44 -42.16 -4.29
C ALA A 258 -12.50 -42.33 -3.21
N VAL A 259 -12.85 -41.24 -2.52
CA VAL A 259 -13.92 -41.24 -1.52
C VAL A 259 -15.26 -41.41 -2.25
N SER A 260 -16.04 -42.41 -1.83
CA SER A 260 -17.33 -42.72 -2.45
C SER A 260 -18.38 -41.65 -2.12
N ASN A 261 -19.50 -41.70 -2.83
CA ASN A 261 -20.64 -40.83 -2.59
C ASN A 261 -21.18 -40.88 -1.14
N ARG A 262 -20.97 -41.99 -0.41
CA ARG A 262 -21.36 -42.12 1.00
C ARG A 262 -20.42 -41.31 1.88
N GLY A 263 -19.12 -41.36 1.56
CA GLY A 263 -18.10 -40.56 2.24
C GLY A 263 -18.26 -39.06 1.98
N VAL A 264 -18.72 -38.67 0.80
CA VAL A 264 -19.09 -37.27 0.51
C VAL A 264 -20.18 -36.77 1.47
N ARG A 265 -21.25 -37.54 1.64
CA ARG A 265 -22.36 -37.16 2.56
C ARG A 265 -21.92 -37.15 4.01
N GLN A 266 -21.03 -38.07 4.38
CA GLN A 266 -20.44 -38.09 5.72
C GLN A 266 -19.58 -36.84 5.95
N PHE A 267 -18.64 -36.51 5.05
CA PHE A 267 -17.84 -35.29 5.17
C PHE A 267 -18.71 -34.04 5.25
N ALA A 268 -19.69 -33.90 4.35
CA ALA A 268 -20.58 -32.74 4.34
C ALA A 268 -21.31 -32.58 5.68
N THR A 269 -21.64 -33.69 6.35
CA THR A 269 -22.25 -33.71 7.68
C THR A 269 -21.24 -33.33 8.77
N ASP A 270 -20.08 -33.99 8.77
CA ASP A 270 -19.06 -33.87 9.81
C ASP A 270 -18.45 -32.45 9.85
N PHE A 271 -18.31 -31.81 8.69
CA PHE A 271 -17.72 -30.47 8.56
C PHE A 271 -18.74 -29.33 8.59
N TYR A 272 -20.05 -29.58 8.47
CA TYR A 272 -21.06 -28.51 8.50
C TYR A 272 -21.02 -27.64 9.77
N PRO A 273 -20.73 -28.15 10.98
CA PRO A 273 -20.61 -27.29 12.16
C PRO A 273 -19.52 -26.21 12.07
N ILE A 274 -18.48 -26.43 11.25
CA ILE A 274 -17.36 -25.50 11.07
C ILE A 274 -17.53 -24.72 9.77
N ALA A 275 -17.72 -25.42 8.65
CA ALA A 275 -17.92 -24.82 7.33
C ALA A 275 -19.22 -24.01 7.26
N GLY A 276 -20.24 -24.42 8.02
CA GLY A 276 -21.55 -23.81 8.05
C GLY A 276 -21.69 -22.59 8.97
N ALA A 277 -20.70 -22.30 9.80
CA ALA A 277 -20.75 -21.22 10.78
C ALA A 277 -20.62 -19.84 10.11
N PHE A 278 -21.69 -19.05 10.13
CA PHE A 278 -21.84 -17.86 9.30
C PHE A 278 -20.83 -16.75 9.63
N ARG A 279 -20.85 -16.18 10.85
CA ARG A 279 -19.95 -15.07 11.22
C ARG A 279 -18.49 -15.50 11.31
N SER A 280 -18.28 -16.69 11.86
CA SER A 280 -16.96 -17.35 11.95
C SER A 280 -16.25 -17.51 10.61
N ASN A 281 -17.00 -17.51 9.50
CA ASN A 281 -16.49 -17.63 8.13
C ASN A 281 -16.54 -16.32 7.33
N TYR A 282 -16.78 -15.18 7.99
CA TYR A 282 -16.46 -13.88 7.39
C TYR A 282 -14.98 -13.85 7.00
N PHE A 283 -14.70 -13.33 5.79
CA PHE A 283 -13.40 -13.45 5.12
C PHE A 283 -12.20 -13.18 6.04
N GLU A 284 -12.11 -11.98 6.60
CA GLU A 284 -10.97 -11.64 7.48
C GLU A 284 -10.99 -12.37 8.82
N GLU A 285 -12.18 -12.60 9.38
CA GLU A 285 -12.32 -13.27 10.68
C GLU A 285 -11.84 -14.72 10.60
N ASN A 286 -12.20 -15.42 9.53
CA ASN A 286 -11.75 -16.77 9.26
C ASN A 286 -10.21 -16.85 9.12
N LEU A 287 -9.61 -15.90 8.40
CA LEU A 287 -8.16 -15.84 8.20
C LEU A 287 -7.40 -15.49 9.49
N ARG A 288 -7.91 -14.53 10.27
CA ARG A 288 -7.34 -14.16 11.58
C ARG A 288 -7.39 -15.31 12.57
N ARG A 289 -8.53 -16.00 12.68
CA ARG A 289 -8.70 -17.16 13.57
C ARG A 289 -7.75 -18.31 13.23
N ARG A 290 -7.37 -18.46 11.97
CA ARG A 290 -6.38 -19.44 11.51
C ARG A 290 -4.93 -18.93 11.57
N GLY A 291 -4.71 -17.70 12.04
CA GLY A 291 -3.40 -17.09 12.22
C GLY A 291 -2.70 -16.72 10.91
N LEU A 292 -3.44 -16.51 9.82
CA LEU A 292 -2.88 -16.26 8.49
C LEU A 292 -2.68 -14.78 8.19
N ILE A 293 -3.46 -13.90 8.84
CA ILE A 293 -3.31 -12.44 8.76
C ILE A 293 -3.33 -11.84 10.17
N ASN A 294 -2.63 -10.74 10.38
CA ASN A 294 -2.55 -10.02 11.66
C ASN A 294 -2.26 -10.96 12.85
N SER A 295 -1.36 -11.94 12.66
CA SER A 295 -1.02 -12.88 13.72
C SER A 295 -0.23 -12.17 14.81
N THR A 296 -0.64 -12.35 16.08
CA THR A 296 0.07 -11.80 17.24
C THR A 296 1.17 -12.72 17.75
N TYR A 297 1.32 -13.91 17.17
CA TYR A 297 2.16 -14.99 17.68
C TYR A 297 3.06 -15.62 16.61
N GLY A 298 3.20 -14.98 15.45
CA GLY A 298 4.10 -15.40 14.38
C GLY A 298 4.29 -14.29 13.34
N PRO A 299 5.34 -14.37 12.49
CA PRO A 299 5.60 -13.38 11.44
C PRO A 299 4.53 -13.38 10.36
N ASP A 300 4.31 -12.23 9.73
CA ASP A 300 3.40 -12.08 8.59
C ASP A 300 3.83 -12.95 7.40
N LEU A 301 2.85 -13.41 6.62
CA LEU A 301 3.10 -14.11 5.37
C LEU A 301 3.54 -13.09 4.31
N PRO A 302 4.70 -13.28 3.66
CA PRO A 302 5.19 -12.34 2.65
C PRO A 302 4.36 -12.35 1.37
N HIS A 303 3.78 -13.51 1.04
CA HIS A 303 2.89 -13.71 -0.10
C HIS A 303 1.68 -14.53 0.34
N PHE A 304 0.47 -14.02 0.11
CA PHE A 304 -0.78 -14.73 0.33
C PHE A 304 -1.78 -14.39 -0.80
N PRO A 305 -1.62 -15.00 -1.99
CA PRO A 305 -2.32 -14.57 -3.22
C PRO A 305 -3.85 -14.52 -3.09
N PHE A 306 -4.45 -15.49 -2.40
CA PHE A 306 -5.89 -15.48 -2.14
C PHE A 306 -6.33 -14.23 -1.39
N TYR A 307 -5.60 -13.84 -0.33
CA TYR A 307 -5.93 -12.66 0.45
C TYR A 307 -5.65 -11.36 -0.31
N GLU A 308 -4.55 -11.29 -1.04
CA GLU A 308 -4.17 -10.12 -1.85
C GLU A 308 -5.25 -9.77 -2.88
N ASP A 309 -5.79 -10.77 -3.59
CA ASP A 309 -6.85 -10.53 -4.58
C ASP A 309 -8.21 -10.31 -3.89
N ALA A 310 -8.57 -11.14 -2.91
CA ALA A 310 -9.86 -11.04 -2.24
C ALA A 310 -10.03 -9.76 -1.40
N SER A 311 -8.95 -9.23 -0.81
CA SER A 311 -8.95 -7.98 -0.04
C SER A 311 -9.22 -6.74 -0.91
N GLN A 312 -9.07 -6.85 -2.24
CA GLN A 312 -9.46 -5.81 -3.19
C GLN A 312 -10.93 -5.96 -3.60
N ILE A 313 -11.40 -7.19 -3.78
CA ILE A 313 -12.76 -7.51 -4.25
C ILE A 313 -13.81 -7.25 -3.14
N LEU A 314 -13.59 -7.74 -1.92
CA LEU A 314 -14.60 -7.71 -0.86
C LEU A 314 -15.03 -6.29 -0.47
N PRO A 315 -14.12 -5.29 -0.34
CA PRO A 315 -14.52 -3.92 -0.07
C PRO A 315 -15.40 -3.32 -1.18
N VAL A 316 -15.19 -3.71 -2.45
CA VAL A 316 -16.02 -3.26 -3.57
C VAL A 316 -17.44 -3.80 -3.45
N ILE A 317 -17.58 -5.11 -3.15
CA ILE A 317 -18.88 -5.73 -2.85
C ILE A 317 -19.55 -5.03 -1.68
N ARG A 318 -18.82 -4.86 -0.56
CA ARG A 318 -19.34 -4.22 0.65
C ARG A 318 -19.82 -2.80 0.39
N ARG A 319 -19.07 -2.00 -0.38
CA ARG A 319 -19.47 -0.63 -0.73
C ARG A 319 -20.78 -0.59 -1.49
N PHE A 320 -20.97 -1.48 -2.47
CA PHE A 320 -22.24 -1.58 -3.16
C PHE A 320 -23.37 -1.92 -2.18
N VAL A 321 -23.20 -2.97 -1.38
CA VAL A 321 -24.22 -3.44 -0.43
C VAL A 321 -24.56 -2.34 0.57
N GLN A 322 -23.58 -1.61 1.09
CA GLN A 322 -23.79 -0.47 1.98
C GLN A 322 -24.65 0.60 1.31
N SER A 323 -24.28 1.05 0.10
CA SER A 323 -25.06 2.05 -0.64
C SER A 323 -26.48 1.58 -0.94
N PHE A 324 -26.67 0.31 -1.27
CA PHE A 324 -27.98 -0.28 -1.51
C PHE A 324 -28.83 -0.28 -0.23
N VAL A 325 -28.28 -0.74 0.90
CA VAL A 325 -29.00 -0.80 2.18
C VAL A 325 -29.31 0.60 2.71
N ASP A 326 -28.37 1.55 2.62
CA ASP A 326 -28.55 2.94 3.05
C ASP A 326 -29.69 3.64 2.28
N ALA A 327 -29.93 3.24 1.02
CA ALA A 327 -31.05 3.77 0.23
C ALA A 327 -32.43 3.41 0.80
N TYR A 328 -32.52 2.35 1.62
CA TYR A 328 -33.77 1.91 2.25
C TYR A 328 -33.81 2.13 3.77
N TYR A 329 -32.64 2.13 4.43
CA TYR A 329 -32.50 2.30 5.89
C TYR A 329 -31.48 3.38 6.21
N GLU A 330 -31.93 4.63 6.31
CA GLU A 330 -31.06 5.78 6.62
C GLU A 330 -30.54 5.75 8.07
N THR A 331 -31.24 5.04 8.97
CA THR A 331 -30.88 4.93 10.39
C THR A 331 -31.12 3.53 10.93
N ASP A 332 -30.34 3.14 11.95
CA ASP A 332 -30.53 1.93 12.74
C ASP A 332 -31.98 1.78 13.26
N ALA A 333 -32.63 2.89 13.60
CA ALA A 333 -34.00 2.90 14.08
C ALA A 333 -35.01 2.43 13.02
N MET A 334 -34.79 2.74 11.74
CA MET A 334 -35.65 2.25 10.66
C MET A 334 -35.55 0.73 10.51
N LEU A 335 -34.34 0.18 10.57
CA LEU A 335 -34.11 -1.26 10.51
C LEU A 335 -34.75 -1.99 11.71
N ALA A 336 -34.64 -1.42 12.91
CA ALA A 336 -35.25 -1.99 14.11
C ALA A 336 -36.79 -2.08 14.02
N LEU A 337 -37.42 -1.19 13.24
CA LEU A 337 -38.87 -1.18 12.99
C LEU A 337 -39.30 -2.11 11.86
N ASP A 338 -38.36 -2.63 11.07
CA ASP A 338 -38.65 -3.54 9.96
C ASP A 338 -38.97 -4.95 10.48
N TRP A 339 -40.25 -5.23 10.69
CA TRP A 339 -40.71 -6.49 11.24
C TRP A 339 -40.43 -7.70 10.32
N GLU A 340 -40.27 -7.51 9.00
CA GLU A 340 -39.94 -8.60 8.08
C GLU A 340 -38.48 -9.00 8.23
N VAL A 341 -37.57 -8.02 8.34
CA VAL A 341 -36.15 -8.27 8.64
C VAL A 341 -35.97 -8.84 10.06
N GLN A 342 -36.70 -8.35 11.06
CA GLN A 342 -36.67 -8.94 12.40
C GLN A 342 -37.19 -10.39 12.40
N ALA A 343 -38.24 -10.67 11.64
CA ALA A 343 -38.74 -12.03 11.46
C ALA A 343 -37.72 -12.92 10.75
N TRP A 344 -37.01 -12.42 9.73
CA TRP A 344 -35.95 -13.17 9.04
C TRP A 344 -34.84 -13.60 10.01
N VAL A 345 -34.32 -12.67 10.81
CA VAL A 345 -33.24 -12.99 11.75
C VAL A 345 -33.71 -13.92 12.86
N LYS A 346 -34.97 -13.79 13.31
CA LYS A 346 -35.58 -14.73 14.25
C LYS A 346 -35.77 -16.12 13.65
N GLU A 347 -36.19 -16.22 12.39
CA GLU A 347 -36.35 -17.48 11.67
C GLU A 347 -34.98 -18.16 11.48
N ALA A 348 -33.96 -17.40 11.08
CA ALA A 348 -32.59 -17.86 10.88
C ALA A 348 -32.00 -18.48 12.17
N ASN A 349 -32.11 -17.77 13.31
CA ASN A 349 -31.62 -18.28 14.60
C ASN A 349 -32.53 -19.34 15.25
N GLY A 350 -33.77 -19.45 14.80
CA GLY A 350 -34.78 -20.34 15.37
C GLY A 350 -35.05 -21.54 14.47
N PRO A 351 -36.21 -21.62 13.78
CA PRO A 351 -36.59 -22.78 12.97
C PRO A 351 -35.58 -23.19 11.89
N ALA A 352 -34.89 -22.24 11.25
CA ALA A 352 -33.93 -22.54 10.18
C ALA A 352 -32.56 -23.02 10.71
N MET A 353 -32.28 -22.81 12.00
CA MET A 353 -31.06 -23.27 12.69
C MET A 353 -29.75 -22.90 11.98
N VAL A 354 -29.66 -21.67 11.48
CA VAL A 354 -28.41 -21.15 10.88
C VAL A 354 -27.32 -21.09 11.96
N ILE A 355 -26.18 -21.72 11.71
CA ILE A 355 -25.08 -21.81 12.67
C ILE A 355 -24.34 -20.46 12.73
N ASP A 356 -24.13 -19.94 13.95
CA ASP A 356 -23.38 -18.71 14.21
C ASP A 356 -23.90 -17.48 13.43
N PHE A 357 -25.22 -17.36 13.30
CA PHE A 357 -25.86 -16.19 12.67
C PHE A 357 -25.95 -15.00 13.64
N PRO A 358 -25.99 -13.74 13.17
CA PRO A 358 -26.26 -12.59 14.03
C PRO A 358 -27.57 -12.75 14.82
N ALA A 359 -27.53 -12.47 16.11
CA ALA A 359 -28.68 -12.65 17.01
C ALA A 359 -29.79 -11.62 16.75
N ALA A 360 -31.04 -12.01 17.03
CA ALA A 360 -32.18 -11.09 17.05
C ALA A 360 -32.25 -10.32 18.38
N PRO A 361 -32.71 -9.04 18.39
CA PRO A 361 -33.10 -8.23 17.23
C PRO A 361 -31.89 -7.71 16.44
N LEU A 362 -32.08 -7.52 15.13
CA LEU A 362 -31.09 -6.93 14.23
C LEU A 362 -31.28 -5.41 14.19
N GLU A 363 -30.55 -4.69 15.05
CA GLU A 363 -30.73 -3.24 15.23
C GLU A 363 -29.73 -2.38 14.45
N LYS A 364 -28.64 -2.98 13.97
CA LYS A 364 -27.54 -2.25 13.31
C LYS A 364 -27.55 -2.47 11.81
N VAL A 365 -27.63 -1.38 11.05
CA VAL A 365 -27.55 -1.40 9.57
C VAL A 365 -26.25 -2.04 9.12
N GLY A 366 -25.14 -1.74 9.80
CA GLY A 366 -23.83 -2.36 9.51
C GLY A 366 -23.88 -3.90 9.57
N THR A 367 -24.63 -4.49 10.51
CA THR A 367 -24.77 -5.94 10.61
C THR A 367 -25.60 -6.53 9.46
N LEU A 368 -26.64 -5.82 8.98
CA LEU A 368 -27.37 -6.22 7.78
C LEU A 368 -26.46 -6.20 6.54
N VAL A 369 -25.63 -5.15 6.41
CA VAL A 369 -24.63 -5.04 5.35
C VAL A 369 -23.63 -6.19 5.42
N ASP A 370 -23.16 -6.56 6.61
CA ASP A 370 -22.27 -7.72 6.82
C ASP A 370 -22.90 -9.03 6.32
N ILE A 371 -24.16 -9.28 6.67
CA ILE A 371 -24.89 -10.49 6.26
C ILE A 371 -24.97 -10.58 4.73
N ILE A 372 -25.42 -9.52 4.07
CA ILE A 372 -25.61 -9.52 2.62
C ILE A 372 -24.27 -9.56 1.88
N THR A 373 -23.27 -8.81 2.37
CA THR A 373 -21.90 -8.84 1.83
C THR A 373 -21.34 -10.26 1.91
N HIS A 374 -21.56 -10.96 3.02
CA HIS A 374 -21.10 -12.33 3.17
C HIS A 374 -21.79 -13.29 2.20
N ILE A 375 -23.11 -13.17 1.99
CA ILE A 375 -23.83 -13.99 0.99
C ILE A 375 -23.29 -13.73 -0.42
N ALA A 376 -23.07 -12.47 -0.79
CA ALA A 376 -22.45 -12.10 -2.07
C ALA A 376 -21.02 -12.67 -2.20
N TRP A 377 -20.24 -12.66 -1.13
CA TRP A 377 -18.92 -13.27 -1.05
C TRP A 377 -18.96 -14.80 -1.25
N LEU A 378 -19.90 -15.49 -0.60
CA LEU A 378 -20.00 -16.95 -0.65
C LEU A 378 -20.21 -17.47 -2.08
N GLY A 379 -21.14 -16.86 -2.81
CA GLY A 379 -21.45 -17.23 -4.20
C GLY A 379 -20.50 -16.62 -5.22
N GLY A 380 -20.14 -15.35 -5.06
CA GLY A 380 -19.38 -14.59 -6.07
C GLY A 380 -17.86 -14.73 -6.00
N VAL A 381 -17.31 -15.20 -4.87
CA VAL A 381 -15.85 -15.34 -4.70
C VAL A 381 -15.47 -16.68 -4.08
N SER A 382 -15.95 -16.98 -2.87
CA SER A 382 -15.55 -18.20 -2.13
C SER A 382 -15.83 -19.48 -2.90
N HIS A 383 -16.97 -19.56 -3.59
CA HIS A 383 -17.33 -20.70 -4.43
C HIS A 383 -16.34 -20.90 -5.58
N HIS A 384 -15.96 -19.83 -6.29
CA HIS A 384 -15.11 -19.91 -7.48
C HIS A 384 -13.63 -20.16 -7.16
N VAL A 385 -13.20 -19.90 -5.92
CA VAL A 385 -11.87 -20.28 -5.44
C VAL A 385 -11.75 -21.79 -5.23
N LEU A 386 -12.83 -22.48 -4.87
CA LEU A 386 -12.80 -23.92 -4.59
C LEU A 386 -13.44 -24.80 -5.67
N ASN A 387 -14.26 -24.22 -6.56
CA ASN A 387 -15.01 -24.94 -7.58
C ASN A 387 -15.07 -24.12 -8.87
N SER A 388 -16.09 -24.32 -9.71
CA SER A 388 -16.19 -23.71 -11.03
C SER A 388 -14.99 -24.09 -11.92
N GLY A 389 -14.30 -23.11 -12.50
CA GLY A 389 -13.13 -23.34 -13.35
C GLY A 389 -11.82 -23.61 -12.60
N GLU A 390 -11.75 -23.38 -11.29
CA GLU A 390 -10.50 -23.50 -10.53
C GLU A 390 -9.91 -24.93 -10.54
N PRO A 391 -10.71 -26.01 -10.33
CA PRO A 391 -10.14 -27.35 -10.25
C PRO A 391 -9.49 -27.81 -11.55
N ILE A 392 -10.09 -27.51 -12.69
CA ILE A 392 -9.47 -27.86 -13.98
C ILE A 392 -8.26 -26.99 -14.29
N ALA A 393 -8.25 -25.74 -13.84
CA ALA A 393 -7.13 -24.84 -14.06
C ALA A 393 -5.91 -25.18 -13.18
N THR A 394 -6.14 -25.65 -11.95
CA THR A 394 -5.10 -25.79 -10.92
C THR A 394 -5.30 -27.01 -10.00
N SER A 395 -6.16 -26.96 -8.97
CA SER A 395 -6.20 -27.95 -7.87
C SER A 395 -6.56 -29.40 -8.24
N GLY A 396 -7.00 -29.65 -9.48
CA GLY A 396 -7.26 -30.96 -10.05
C GLY A 396 -6.48 -31.24 -11.34
N ALA A 397 -5.44 -30.46 -11.63
CA ALA A 397 -4.55 -30.65 -12.77
C ALA A 397 -3.58 -31.84 -12.53
N LEU A 398 -3.59 -32.79 -13.46
CA LEU A 398 -2.72 -33.96 -13.46
C LEU A 398 -1.32 -33.58 -13.96
N PRO A 399 -0.25 -34.26 -13.49
CA PRO A 399 -0.29 -35.51 -12.72
C PRO A 399 -0.36 -35.38 -11.19
N LEU A 400 -0.07 -34.21 -10.62
CA LEU A 400 0.13 -34.06 -9.16
C LEU A 400 -1.14 -33.85 -8.35
N HIS A 401 -2.31 -33.73 -9.00
CA HIS A 401 -3.60 -33.62 -8.33
C HIS A 401 -4.58 -34.73 -8.76
N PRO A 402 -4.25 -36.01 -8.52
CA PRO A 402 -5.18 -37.08 -8.85
C PRO A 402 -6.39 -37.04 -7.91
N ALA A 403 -7.60 -37.23 -8.43
CA ALA A 403 -8.81 -37.34 -7.62
C ALA A 403 -8.88 -38.67 -6.83
N ALA A 404 -8.08 -39.66 -7.25
CA ALA A 404 -7.95 -40.95 -6.61
C ALA A 404 -6.55 -41.54 -6.82
N LEU A 405 -6.08 -42.32 -5.85
CA LEU A 405 -4.95 -43.22 -6.05
C LEU A 405 -5.44 -44.57 -6.59
N TYR A 406 -4.67 -45.19 -7.47
CA TYR A 406 -5.02 -46.47 -8.12
C TYR A 406 -4.20 -47.67 -7.62
N ALA A 407 -3.34 -47.43 -6.63
CA ALA A 407 -2.67 -48.45 -5.84
C ALA A 407 -2.69 -48.06 -4.34
N PRO A 408 -2.65 -49.03 -3.42
CA PRO A 408 -2.57 -48.73 -1.98
C PRO A 408 -1.35 -47.87 -1.67
N PRO A 409 -1.44 -46.89 -0.75
CA PRO A 409 -0.28 -46.14 -0.27
C PRO A 409 0.88 -47.05 0.15
N PRO A 410 2.15 -46.69 -0.13
CA PRO A 410 3.29 -47.57 0.11
C PRO A 410 3.46 -47.98 1.59
N GLU A 411 3.85 -49.23 1.81
CA GLU A 411 4.22 -49.73 3.14
C GLU A 411 5.67 -49.37 3.54
N GLN A 412 6.51 -49.05 2.56
CA GLN A 412 7.90 -48.63 2.74
C GLN A 412 8.29 -47.60 1.68
N LYS A 413 9.28 -46.76 1.99
CA LYS A 413 9.91 -45.84 1.03
C LYS A 413 10.69 -46.60 -0.05
N GLY A 414 11.00 -45.93 -1.17
CA GLY A 414 11.76 -46.47 -2.29
C GLY A 414 10.94 -46.69 -3.55
N VAL A 415 9.90 -45.87 -3.79
CA VAL A 415 9.01 -45.98 -4.96
C VAL A 415 9.80 -45.80 -6.27
N LYS A 416 9.74 -46.80 -7.15
CA LYS A 416 10.41 -46.76 -8.47
C LYS A 416 9.49 -46.37 -9.63
N ASP A 417 8.22 -46.74 -9.54
CA ASP A 417 7.21 -46.44 -10.56
C ASP A 417 6.06 -45.65 -9.94
N LEU A 418 6.07 -44.33 -10.17
CA LEU A 418 5.04 -43.43 -9.67
C LEU A 418 3.71 -43.58 -10.42
N LEU A 419 3.75 -43.94 -11.71
CA LEU A 419 2.56 -44.00 -12.57
C LEU A 419 1.56 -45.05 -12.10
N ARG A 420 2.02 -46.12 -11.46
CA ARG A 420 1.16 -47.14 -10.85
C ARG A 420 0.13 -46.57 -9.86
N PHE A 421 0.45 -45.47 -9.19
CA PHE A 421 -0.44 -44.84 -8.21
C PHE A 421 -1.39 -43.82 -8.83
N LEU A 422 -1.05 -43.30 -10.02
CA LEU A 422 -1.73 -42.22 -10.71
C LEU A 422 -2.78 -42.75 -11.69
N PRO A 423 -3.76 -41.94 -12.13
CA PRO A 423 -4.77 -42.38 -13.10
C PRO A 423 -4.13 -42.73 -14.44
N ASN A 424 -4.57 -43.85 -15.04
CA ASN A 424 -4.24 -44.20 -16.41
C ASN A 424 -4.91 -43.24 -17.42
N GLU A 425 -4.74 -43.48 -18.73
CA GLU A 425 -5.23 -42.61 -19.80
C GLU A 425 -6.74 -42.36 -19.70
N GLN A 426 -7.52 -43.43 -19.54
CA GLN A 426 -8.97 -43.33 -19.47
C GLN A 426 -9.41 -42.59 -18.20
N LYS A 427 -8.82 -42.91 -17.05
CA LYS A 427 -9.16 -42.27 -15.77
C LYS A 427 -8.72 -40.81 -15.71
N SER A 428 -7.63 -40.47 -16.39
CA SER A 428 -7.17 -39.08 -16.52
C SER A 428 -8.17 -38.25 -17.31
N VAL A 429 -8.66 -38.77 -18.44
CA VAL A 429 -9.70 -38.10 -19.24
C VAL A 429 -11.02 -38.00 -18.49
N GLU A 430 -11.43 -39.04 -17.75
CA GLU A 430 -12.64 -39.02 -16.92
C GLU A 430 -12.57 -37.91 -15.86
N GLN A 431 -11.44 -37.77 -15.15
CA GLN A 431 -11.22 -36.69 -14.18
C GLN A 431 -11.31 -35.32 -14.85
N ILE A 432 -10.53 -35.07 -15.91
CA ILE A 432 -10.50 -33.73 -16.54
C ILE A 432 -11.84 -33.39 -17.20
N ALA A 433 -12.53 -34.36 -17.79
CA ALA A 433 -13.88 -34.15 -18.33
C ALA A 433 -14.88 -33.77 -17.23
N LEU A 434 -14.79 -34.35 -16.04
CA LEU A 434 -15.60 -33.96 -14.90
C LEU A 434 -15.31 -32.51 -14.48
N LEU A 435 -14.04 -32.16 -14.28
CA LEU A 435 -13.66 -30.81 -13.85
C LEU A 435 -14.00 -29.75 -14.92
N ALA A 436 -13.87 -30.07 -16.20
CA ALA A 436 -14.30 -29.21 -17.31
C ALA A 436 -15.80 -28.90 -17.26
N ARG A 437 -16.64 -29.84 -16.82
CA ARG A 437 -18.09 -29.65 -16.67
C ARG A 437 -18.45 -28.74 -15.50
N PHE A 438 -17.53 -28.43 -14.60
CA PHE A 438 -17.75 -27.43 -13.54
C PHE A 438 -17.48 -26.00 -14.03
N ASN A 439 -16.66 -25.83 -15.06
CA ASN A 439 -16.38 -24.51 -15.64
C ASN A 439 -17.63 -23.89 -16.29
N ARG A 440 -17.66 -22.59 -16.58
CA ARG A 440 -18.76 -21.93 -17.30
C ARG A 440 -18.23 -20.81 -18.21
N PRO A 441 -17.54 -21.13 -19.32
CA PRO A 441 -16.95 -20.11 -20.20
C PRO A 441 -17.99 -19.17 -20.84
N GLN A 442 -19.25 -19.60 -20.96
CA GLN A 442 -20.33 -18.82 -21.55
C GLN A 442 -20.66 -17.56 -20.72
N LEU A 443 -20.34 -17.55 -19.42
CA LEU A 443 -20.58 -16.39 -18.55
C LEU A 443 -19.82 -15.15 -19.01
N VAL A 444 -18.64 -15.31 -19.62
CA VAL A 444 -17.83 -14.19 -20.13
C VAL A 444 -18.56 -13.42 -21.24
N GLN A 445 -19.39 -14.13 -22.01
CA GLN A 445 -20.19 -13.53 -23.08
C GLN A 445 -21.57 -13.05 -22.60
N SER A 446 -21.93 -13.34 -21.33
CA SER A 446 -23.17 -12.91 -20.71
C SER A 446 -22.94 -11.79 -19.69
N GLN A 447 -24.01 -11.26 -19.11
CA GLN A 447 -23.96 -10.28 -18.02
C GLN A 447 -24.10 -10.96 -16.64
N GLU A 448 -23.47 -12.14 -16.49
CA GLU A 448 -23.60 -12.99 -15.28
C GLU A 448 -22.24 -13.25 -14.60
N THR A 449 -21.20 -12.50 -14.96
CA THR A 449 -19.90 -12.53 -14.24
C THR A 449 -19.97 -11.75 -12.91
N LEU A 450 -18.95 -11.92 -12.06
CA LEU A 450 -18.78 -11.14 -10.83
C LEU A 450 -18.84 -9.62 -11.09
N LEU A 451 -18.28 -9.15 -12.21
CA LEU A 451 -18.33 -7.75 -12.62
C LEU A 451 -19.77 -7.25 -12.78
N HIS A 452 -20.70 -8.12 -13.19
CA HIS A 452 -22.13 -7.82 -13.38
C HIS A 452 -23.02 -8.30 -12.23
N MET A 453 -22.44 -8.62 -11.07
CA MET A 453 -23.15 -9.19 -9.91
C MET A 453 -24.46 -8.44 -9.59
N PHE A 454 -24.42 -7.11 -9.56
CA PHE A 454 -25.56 -6.26 -9.22
C PHE A 454 -26.24 -5.61 -10.44
N ASN A 455 -25.75 -5.87 -11.65
CA ASN A 455 -26.27 -5.30 -12.89
C ASN A 455 -27.47 -6.10 -13.40
N ASP A 456 -28.52 -6.17 -12.59
CA ASP A 456 -29.78 -6.85 -12.91
C ASP A 456 -30.89 -5.84 -13.16
N LYS A 457 -31.49 -5.91 -14.34
CA LYS A 457 -32.54 -4.96 -14.75
C LYS A 457 -33.73 -4.98 -13.79
N THR A 458 -34.14 -6.15 -13.29
CA THR A 458 -35.29 -6.27 -12.40
C THR A 458 -34.98 -5.69 -11.02
N LEU A 459 -33.77 -5.93 -10.51
CA LEU A 459 -33.28 -5.36 -9.26
C LEU A 459 -33.20 -3.82 -9.34
N LEU A 460 -32.62 -3.30 -10.42
CA LEU A 460 -32.36 -1.86 -10.60
C LEU A 460 -33.64 -1.08 -10.94
N GLU A 461 -34.53 -1.59 -11.78
CA GLU A 461 -35.81 -0.93 -12.09
C GLU A 461 -36.75 -0.82 -10.87
N ARG A 462 -36.63 -1.78 -9.92
CA ARG A 462 -37.32 -1.73 -8.63
C ARG A 462 -36.54 -0.94 -7.56
N GLY A 463 -35.28 -0.64 -7.85
CA GLY A 463 -34.32 0.02 -6.99
C GLY A 463 -34.58 1.52 -6.84
N ARG A 464 -33.86 2.16 -5.91
CA ARG A 464 -33.71 3.61 -5.92
C ARG A 464 -32.53 4.02 -6.80
N ARG A 465 -32.48 5.28 -7.26
CA ARG A 465 -31.42 5.79 -8.15
C ARG A 465 -30.01 5.63 -7.58
N GLU A 466 -29.88 5.63 -6.25
CA GLU A 466 -28.64 5.42 -5.53
C GLU A 466 -28.04 4.03 -5.83
N ALA A 467 -28.88 3.02 -6.06
CA ALA A 467 -28.44 1.67 -6.44
C ALA A 467 -27.85 1.64 -7.86
N ASP A 468 -28.37 2.46 -8.79
CA ASP A 468 -27.84 2.57 -10.16
C ASP A 468 -26.41 3.13 -10.15
N PHE A 469 -26.20 4.25 -9.44
CA PHE A 469 -24.87 4.85 -9.30
C PHE A 469 -23.88 3.93 -8.57
N ALA A 470 -24.36 3.22 -7.53
CA ALA A 470 -23.55 2.23 -6.82
C ALA A 470 -23.15 1.08 -7.74
N ASN A 471 -24.05 0.60 -8.61
CA ASN A 471 -23.78 -0.45 -9.59
C ASN A 471 -22.77 -0.01 -10.65
N GLU A 472 -22.90 1.21 -11.20
CA GLU A 472 -21.92 1.74 -12.17
C GLU A 472 -20.51 1.82 -11.57
N ARG A 473 -20.41 2.32 -10.34
CA ARG A 473 -19.13 2.36 -9.63
C ARG A 473 -18.59 0.96 -9.34
N PHE A 474 -19.44 0.03 -8.91
CA PHE A 474 -19.07 -1.36 -8.67
C PHE A 474 -18.48 -2.00 -9.93
N MET A 475 -19.15 -1.84 -11.09
CA MET A 475 -18.66 -2.37 -12.36
C MET A 475 -17.33 -1.76 -12.79
N MET A 476 -17.15 -0.45 -12.58
CA MET A 476 -15.89 0.24 -12.89
C MET A 476 -14.74 -0.31 -12.02
N ASP A 477 -14.95 -0.40 -10.71
CA ASP A 477 -13.95 -0.91 -9.77
C ASP A 477 -13.60 -2.39 -10.07
N MET A 478 -14.60 -3.24 -10.33
CA MET A 478 -14.39 -4.64 -10.68
C MET A 478 -13.67 -4.82 -12.03
N ARG A 479 -13.93 -3.94 -13.01
CA ARG A 479 -13.22 -3.98 -14.29
C ARG A 479 -11.73 -3.72 -14.10
N LYS A 480 -11.38 -2.71 -13.29
CA LYS A 480 -9.99 -2.40 -12.97
C LYS A 480 -9.29 -3.59 -12.31
N ILE A 481 -9.90 -4.20 -11.30
CA ILE A 481 -9.36 -5.40 -10.63
C ILE A 481 -9.17 -6.54 -11.64
N SER A 482 -10.15 -6.76 -12.53
CA SER A 482 -10.06 -7.77 -13.59
C SER A 482 -8.90 -7.50 -14.56
N GLU A 483 -8.67 -6.26 -14.96
CA GLU A 483 -7.55 -5.87 -15.83
C GLU A 483 -6.20 -6.13 -15.15
N GLU A 484 -6.08 -5.83 -13.86
CA GLU A 484 -4.86 -6.06 -13.07
C GLU A 484 -4.57 -7.57 -12.92
N ILE A 485 -5.57 -8.39 -12.59
CA ILE A 485 -5.41 -9.85 -12.47
C ILE A 485 -5.02 -10.47 -13.83
N ASN A 486 -5.67 -10.05 -14.92
CA ASN A 486 -5.35 -10.56 -16.25
C ASN A 486 -3.99 -10.11 -16.78
N ALA A 487 -3.40 -9.06 -16.21
CA ALA A 487 -2.08 -8.56 -16.58
C ALA A 487 -0.92 -9.27 -15.83
N LYS A 488 -1.22 -10.16 -14.86
CA LYS A 488 -0.20 -10.91 -14.13
C LYS A 488 0.58 -11.84 -15.07
N THR A 489 1.90 -11.78 -15.00
CA THR A 489 2.85 -12.62 -15.77
C THR A 489 3.94 -13.15 -14.85
N PHE A 490 4.63 -14.21 -15.28
CA PHE A 490 5.86 -14.65 -14.61
C PHE A 490 6.94 -13.59 -14.68
N ASP A 491 7.62 -13.40 -13.57
CA ASP A 491 8.87 -12.67 -13.50
C ASP A 491 10.07 -13.53 -13.90
N GLU A 492 11.27 -12.95 -13.85
CA GLU A 492 12.48 -13.68 -14.28
C GLU A 492 12.90 -14.82 -13.34
N GLU A 493 12.31 -14.92 -12.14
CA GLU A 493 12.49 -16.07 -11.23
C GLU A 493 11.45 -17.17 -11.49
N GLY A 494 10.56 -16.95 -12.47
CA GLY A 494 9.46 -17.85 -12.78
C GLY A 494 8.33 -17.77 -11.76
N LEU A 495 8.23 -16.68 -10.99
CA LEU A 495 7.15 -16.42 -10.03
C LEU A 495 6.17 -15.40 -10.62
N CYS A 496 4.87 -15.65 -10.51
CA CYS A 496 3.85 -14.78 -11.10
C CYS A 496 3.44 -13.70 -10.09
N GLN A 497 4.18 -12.58 -10.03
CA GLN A 497 3.83 -11.40 -9.20
C GLN A 497 4.57 -10.08 -9.56
N GLY A 498 5.35 -10.03 -10.66
CA GLY A 498 6.00 -8.82 -11.18
C GLY A 498 5.72 -8.61 -12.67
N SER A 499 5.36 -7.38 -13.09
CA SER A 499 5.05 -7.05 -14.49
C SER A 499 5.89 -5.88 -15.01
N PHE A 500 6.65 -6.11 -16.09
CA PHE A 500 7.36 -5.05 -16.82
C PHE A 500 6.42 -3.94 -17.29
N ARG A 501 5.18 -4.30 -17.65
CA ARG A 501 4.17 -3.30 -18.05
C ARG A 501 3.89 -2.34 -16.90
N SER A 502 3.68 -2.85 -15.69
CA SER A 502 3.48 -2.02 -14.50
C SER A 502 4.71 -1.18 -14.15
N CYS A 503 5.92 -1.71 -14.37
CA CYS A 503 7.16 -0.95 -14.26
C CYS A 503 7.22 0.23 -15.24
N PHE A 504 6.83 0.06 -16.52
CA PHE A 504 6.81 1.17 -17.49
C PHE A 504 5.64 2.13 -17.30
N GLU A 505 4.47 1.65 -16.86
CA GLU A 505 3.33 2.50 -16.50
C GLU A 505 3.68 3.43 -15.31
N SER A 506 4.65 3.06 -14.47
CA SER A 506 5.18 3.91 -13.39
C SER A 506 5.76 5.23 -13.84
N LEU A 507 6.18 5.35 -15.11
CA LEU A 507 6.68 6.61 -15.68
C LEU A 507 5.65 7.75 -15.60
N TRP A 508 4.35 7.41 -15.53
CA TRP A 508 3.24 8.36 -15.60
C TRP A 508 2.63 8.71 -14.23
N TYR A 509 3.17 8.22 -13.12
CA TYR A 509 2.78 8.63 -11.76
C TYR A 509 3.99 8.78 -10.83
N LEU A 510 3.83 9.46 -9.68
CA LEU A 510 4.94 9.72 -8.76
C LEU A 510 5.15 8.57 -7.77
N HIS A 511 6.39 8.12 -7.63
CA HIS A 511 6.86 7.07 -6.70
C HIS A 511 8.32 7.32 -6.29
N ASN A 512 8.86 6.44 -5.44
CA ASN A 512 10.18 6.56 -4.81
C ASN A 512 11.38 6.56 -5.80
N GLU A 513 11.19 6.11 -7.03
CA GLU A 513 12.24 6.08 -8.07
C GLU A 513 12.02 7.12 -9.17
N SER A 514 10.92 7.87 -9.17
CA SER A 514 10.57 8.78 -10.28
C SER A 514 11.66 9.82 -10.57
N VAL A 515 12.31 10.35 -9.53
CA VAL A 515 13.41 11.32 -9.70
C VAL A 515 14.64 10.66 -10.33
N ASN A 516 15.01 9.45 -9.89
CA ASN A 516 16.13 8.72 -10.46
C ASN A 516 15.85 8.39 -11.93
N ILE A 517 14.65 7.89 -12.24
CA ILE A 517 14.27 7.54 -13.62
C ILE A 517 14.31 8.78 -14.53
N TRP A 518 13.62 9.86 -14.18
CA TRP A 518 13.49 11.02 -15.07
C TRP A 518 14.76 11.86 -15.16
N SER A 519 15.57 11.94 -14.09
CA SER A 519 16.86 12.66 -14.14
C SER A 519 17.87 11.99 -15.07
N HIS A 520 17.88 10.65 -15.12
CA HIS A 520 18.70 9.90 -16.07
C HIS A 520 18.09 9.86 -17.47
N LEU A 521 16.78 9.60 -17.60
CA LEU A 521 16.10 9.45 -18.90
C LEU A 521 16.15 10.75 -19.72
N SER A 522 15.85 11.90 -19.11
CA SER A 522 15.85 13.19 -19.81
C SER A 522 17.23 13.57 -20.35
N VAL A 523 18.28 13.37 -19.54
CA VAL A 523 19.67 13.61 -19.93
C VAL A 523 20.13 12.61 -20.99
N GLY A 524 19.73 11.34 -20.86
CA GLY A 524 20.01 10.30 -21.86
C GLY A 524 19.39 10.62 -23.22
N LEU A 525 18.13 11.07 -23.26
CA LEU A 525 17.46 11.50 -24.49
C LEU A 525 18.14 12.73 -25.12
N LEU A 526 18.63 13.68 -24.31
CA LEU A 526 19.40 14.82 -24.80
C LEU A 526 20.72 14.37 -25.45
N PHE A 527 21.51 13.54 -24.79
CA PHE A 527 22.76 13.02 -25.36
C PHE A 527 22.52 12.15 -26.60
N LEU A 528 21.42 11.37 -26.63
CA LEU A 528 21.02 10.61 -27.80
C LEU A 528 20.70 11.54 -28.97
N ALA A 529 19.92 12.60 -28.74
CA ALA A 529 19.62 13.61 -29.74
C ALA A 529 20.88 14.30 -30.26
N LEU A 530 21.84 14.64 -29.39
CA LEU A 530 23.14 15.20 -29.78
C LEU A 530 23.99 14.21 -30.56
N THR A 531 23.96 12.92 -30.19
CA THR A 531 24.67 11.85 -30.91
C THR A 531 24.11 11.69 -32.33
N ILE A 532 22.78 11.68 -32.47
CA ILE A 532 22.09 11.65 -33.76
C ILE A 532 22.46 12.91 -34.55
N TRP A 533 22.30 14.10 -33.96
CA TRP A 533 22.66 15.37 -34.59
C TRP A 533 24.10 15.37 -35.13
N ALA A 534 25.07 14.93 -34.32
CA ALA A 534 26.49 14.83 -34.70
C ALA A 534 26.79 13.72 -35.73
N SER A 535 25.87 12.77 -35.95
CA SER A 535 26.04 11.67 -36.90
C SER A 535 25.47 11.98 -38.29
N PHE A 536 24.64 13.00 -38.41
CA PHE A 536 24.00 13.39 -39.67
C PHE A 536 24.45 14.77 -40.12
N PRO A 537 25.37 14.87 -41.10
CA PRO A 537 25.88 16.14 -41.63
C PRO A 537 24.80 17.12 -42.11
N ALA A 538 23.65 16.59 -42.55
CA ALA A 538 22.49 17.36 -42.95
C ALA A 538 21.86 18.20 -41.80
N LEU A 539 22.12 17.84 -40.53
CA LEU A 539 21.52 18.49 -39.35
C LEU A 539 22.42 19.57 -38.73
N HIS A 540 23.73 19.55 -38.97
CA HIS A 540 24.69 20.49 -38.36
C HIS A 540 25.40 21.43 -39.34
N GLY A 541 25.22 21.24 -40.65
CA GLY A 541 25.87 22.06 -41.68
C GLY A 541 27.36 21.78 -41.84
N SER A 542 28.00 22.48 -42.79
CA SER A 542 29.40 22.27 -43.21
C SER A 542 30.42 22.88 -42.23
N PHE A 543 30.49 22.35 -41.01
CA PHE A 543 31.69 22.52 -40.18
C PHE A 543 32.81 21.62 -40.71
N ALA A 544 33.97 22.20 -41.01
CA ALA A 544 35.14 21.47 -41.51
C ALA A 544 35.90 20.76 -40.36
N PHE A 545 35.32 19.72 -39.79
CA PHE A 545 36.02 18.83 -38.84
C PHE A 545 36.75 17.73 -39.60
N LYS A 546 37.86 17.21 -39.05
CA LYS A 546 38.40 15.93 -39.54
C LYS A 546 37.49 14.79 -39.06
N ASP A 547 37.28 13.77 -39.89
CA ASP A 547 36.43 12.61 -39.55
C ASP A 547 36.88 11.89 -38.27
N ALA A 548 38.16 11.94 -37.92
CA ALA A 548 38.68 11.39 -36.68
C ALA A 548 38.24 12.20 -35.44
N ASP A 549 38.16 13.52 -35.55
CA ASP A 549 37.75 14.43 -34.46
C ASP A 549 36.27 14.26 -34.16
N LEU A 550 35.46 14.14 -35.22
CA LEU A 550 34.03 13.87 -35.11
C LEU A 550 33.77 12.52 -34.44
N ARG A 551 34.54 11.47 -34.78
CA ARG A 551 34.42 10.15 -34.16
C ARG A 551 34.83 10.16 -32.69
N ALA A 552 35.86 10.89 -32.31
CA ALA A 552 36.24 11.05 -30.90
C ALA A 552 35.13 11.72 -30.08
N PHE A 553 34.48 12.74 -30.65
CA PHE A 553 33.33 13.42 -30.05
C PHE A 553 32.09 12.51 -29.95
N GLN A 554 31.73 11.80 -31.03
CA GLN A 554 30.62 10.84 -31.04
C GLN A 554 30.81 9.70 -30.03
N THR A 555 32.05 9.23 -29.85
CA THR A 555 32.38 8.18 -28.88
C THR A 555 32.08 8.63 -27.44
N TYR A 556 32.38 9.88 -27.10
CA TYR A 556 32.01 10.46 -25.81
C TYR A 556 30.49 10.55 -25.65
N LEU A 557 29.78 11.14 -26.62
CA LEU A 557 28.32 11.30 -26.57
C LEU A 557 27.59 9.96 -26.45
N LEU A 558 28.06 8.93 -27.15
CA LEU A 558 27.52 7.57 -27.06
C LEU A 558 27.74 6.97 -25.66
N GLY A 559 28.93 7.14 -25.08
CA GLY A 559 29.22 6.69 -23.71
C GLY A 559 28.30 7.36 -22.67
N ALA A 560 28.09 8.67 -22.77
CA ALA A 560 27.17 9.41 -21.92
C ALA A 560 25.70 8.97 -22.10
N THR A 561 25.29 8.73 -23.35
CA THR A 561 23.95 8.22 -23.69
C THR A 561 23.71 6.85 -23.04
N LEU A 562 24.64 5.91 -23.22
CA LEU A 562 24.52 4.55 -22.68
C LEU A 562 24.46 4.56 -21.15
N CYS A 563 25.30 5.37 -20.49
CA CYS A 563 25.28 5.53 -19.04
C CYS A 563 23.91 6.00 -18.52
N CYS A 564 23.34 7.03 -19.13
CA CYS A 564 22.08 7.59 -18.66
C CYS A 564 20.89 6.68 -19.00
N MET A 565 20.86 6.09 -20.19
CA MET A 565 19.76 5.22 -20.61
C MET A 565 19.72 3.90 -19.83
N PHE A 566 20.87 3.29 -19.55
CA PHE A 566 20.92 2.07 -18.75
C PHE A 566 20.58 2.30 -17.28
N SER A 567 21.02 3.42 -16.69
CA SER A 567 20.59 3.82 -15.35
C SER A 567 19.08 4.05 -15.26
N ALA A 568 18.51 4.82 -16.20
CA ALA A 568 17.07 5.08 -16.25
C ALA A 568 16.26 3.78 -16.39
N PHE A 569 16.72 2.86 -17.24
CA PHE A 569 16.11 1.55 -17.41
C PHE A 569 16.16 0.73 -16.11
N TYR A 570 17.33 0.66 -15.45
CA TYR A 570 17.47 -0.03 -14.18
C TYR A 570 16.50 0.50 -13.13
N HIS A 571 16.45 1.81 -12.89
CA HIS A 571 15.54 2.41 -11.90
C HIS A 571 14.06 2.21 -12.24
N CYS A 572 13.71 2.07 -13.53
CA CYS A 572 12.34 1.77 -13.96
C CYS A 572 11.93 0.33 -13.63
N VAL A 573 12.85 -0.64 -13.71
CA VAL A 573 12.55 -2.08 -13.57
C VAL A 573 13.08 -2.69 -12.26
N ASN A 574 13.70 -1.91 -11.39
CA ASN A 574 14.33 -2.41 -10.15
C ASN A 574 13.32 -3.04 -9.17
N CYS A 575 12.03 -2.73 -9.32
CA CYS A 575 10.92 -3.22 -8.52
C CYS A 575 10.22 -4.44 -9.14
N HIS A 576 10.71 -4.94 -10.27
CA HIS A 576 10.10 -6.06 -11.00
C HIS A 576 10.30 -7.39 -10.26
N SER A 577 11.56 -7.80 -10.08
CA SER A 577 11.98 -8.93 -9.24
C SER A 577 13.46 -8.75 -8.86
N GLU A 578 13.94 -9.49 -7.86
CA GLU A 578 15.32 -9.36 -7.40
C GLU A 578 16.32 -9.72 -8.51
N HIS A 579 16.04 -10.76 -9.28
CA HIS A 579 16.88 -11.16 -10.41
C HIS A 579 16.95 -10.12 -11.54
N VAL A 580 15.81 -9.55 -11.97
CA VAL A 580 15.76 -8.45 -12.97
C VAL A 580 16.59 -7.28 -12.49
N SER A 581 16.37 -6.89 -11.22
CA SER A 581 17.08 -5.79 -10.58
C SER A 581 18.59 -6.04 -10.61
N ARG A 582 19.06 -7.23 -10.23
CA ARG A 582 20.49 -7.59 -10.27
C ARG A 582 21.08 -7.59 -11.68
N ARG A 583 20.36 -8.10 -12.70
CA ARG A 583 20.84 -8.10 -14.09
C ARG A 583 20.86 -6.70 -14.71
N CYS A 584 19.80 -5.93 -14.53
CA CYS A 584 19.72 -4.56 -15.03
C CYS A 584 20.70 -3.63 -14.30
N LEU A 585 21.04 -3.92 -13.05
CA LEU A 585 22.12 -3.26 -12.34
C LEU A 585 23.49 -3.49 -13.01
N LYS A 586 23.74 -4.65 -13.61
CA LYS A 586 24.96 -4.89 -14.40
C LYS A 586 25.00 -4.05 -15.68
N LEU A 587 23.85 -3.80 -16.31
CA LEU A 587 23.75 -2.89 -17.45
C LEU A 587 24.05 -1.44 -17.02
N ASP A 588 23.57 -1.02 -15.86
CA ASP A 588 23.93 0.29 -15.30
C ASP A 588 25.45 0.40 -15.05
N TYR A 589 26.08 -0.64 -14.47
CA TYR A 589 27.55 -0.70 -14.31
C TYR A 589 28.30 -0.61 -15.64
N LEU A 590 27.82 -1.28 -16.69
CA LEU A 590 28.36 -1.18 -18.04
C LEU A 590 28.29 0.26 -18.55
N GLY A 591 27.15 0.92 -18.35
CA GLY A 591 26.93 2.32 -18.73
C GLY A 591 27.96 3.25 -18.10
N ILE A 592 28.19 3.13 -16.79
CA ILE A 592 29.21 3.91 -16.05
C ILE A 592 30.62 3.64 -16.60
N ALA A 593 30.99 2.36 -16.80
CA ALA A 593 32.30 1.99 -17.32
C ALA A 593 32.54 2.55 -18.73
N CYS A 594 31.53 2.46 -19.62
CA CYS A 594 31.58 3.02 -20.97
C CYS A 594 31.79 4.54 -20.97
N ASN A 595 31.10 5.26 -20.09
CA ASN A 595 31.22 6.72 -20.01
C ASN A 595 32.57 7.20 -19.47
N ILE A 596 33.11 6.54 -18.43
CA ILE A 596 34.46 6.85 -17.92
C ILE A 596 35.51 6.54 -18.99
N THR A 597 35.38 5.41 -19.68
CA THR A 597 36.30 4.98 -20.74
C THR A 597 36.27 5.96 -21.92
N SER A 598 35.09 6.31 -22.43
CA SER A 598 34.96 7.26 -23.55
C SER A 598 35.46 8.66 -23.22
N THR A 599 35.28 9.10 -21.97
CA THR A 599 35.86 10.35 -21.44
C THR A 599 37.39 10.33 -21.45
N CYS A 600 38.00 9.24 -20.97
CA CYS A 600 39.46 9.14 -20.94
C CYS A 600 40.04 9.06 -22.35
N ILE A 601 39.36 8.38 -23.28
CA ILE A 601 39.74 8.29 -24.68
C ILE A 601 39.71 9.66 -25.36
N SER A 602 38.63 10.43 -25.19
CA SER A 602 38.50 11.75 -25.82
C SER A 602 39.56 12.72 -25.29
N ALA A 603 39.79 12.76 -23.98
CA ALA A 603 40.85 13.59 -23.39
C ALA A 603 42.25 13.20 -23.88
N THR A 604 42.54 11.90 -24.03
CA THR A 604 43.82 11.39 -24.54
C THR A 604 44.02 11.71 -26.02
N TYR A 605 42.97 11.55 -26.84
CA TYR A 605 43.01 11.82 -28.28
C TYR A 605 43.33 13.30 -28.56
N PHE A 606 42.62 14.23 -27.91
CA PHE A 606 42.87 15.66 -28.08
C PHE A 606 44.15 16.12 -27.39
N GLY A 607 44.51 15.53 -26.25
CA GLY A 607 45.73 15.84 -25.51
C GLY A 607 47.03 15.50 -26.24
N LEU A 608 47.03 14.38 -26.98
CA LEU A 608 48.16 13.90 -27.76
C LEU A 608 47.90 13.99 -29.27
N TYR A 609 47.13 15.00 -29.69
CA TYR A 609 46.65 15.15 -31.06
C TYR A 609 47.76 15.10 -32.12
N GLU A 610 48.92 15.68 -31.81
CA GLU A 610 50.09 15.71 -32.70
C GLU A 610 50.95 14.44 -32.63
N GLN A 611 50.65 13.52 -31.71
CA GLN A 611 51.44 12.31 -31.40
C GLN A 611 50.56 11.05 -31.51
N ALA A 612 50.08 10.76 -32.71
CA ALA A 612 49.08 9.73 -32.97
C ALA A 612 49.46 8.33 -32.46
N GLU A 613 50.72 7.90 -32.60
CA GLU A 613 51.16 6.59 -32.10
C GLU A 613 51.08 6.50 -30.57
N LEU A 614 51.48 7.57 -29.88
CA LEU A 614 51.44 7.64 -28.43
C LEU A 614 49.99 7.73 -27.92
N ALA A 615 49.13 8.49 -28.61
CA ALA A 615 47.70 8.57 -28.29
C ALA A 615 47.03 7.19 -28.41
N ASN A 616 47.28 6.48 -29.51
CA ASN A 616 46.74 5.13 -29.74
C ASN A 616 47.21 4.12 -28.68
N PHE A 617 48.47 4.21 -28.25
CA PHE A 617 49.00 3.37 -27.18
C PHE A 617 48.22 3.56 -25.86
N TYR A 618 48.02 4.80 -25.43
CA TYR A 618 47.26 5.09 -24.21
C TYR A 618 45.77 4.73 -24.33
N ILE A 619 45.15 4.99 -25.48
CA ILE A 619 43.77 4.61 -25.76
C ILE A 619 43.58 3.09 -25.64
N ALA A 620 44.53 2.29 -26.16
CA ALA A 620 44.48 0.82 -26.04
C ALA A 620 44.54 0.36 -24.58
N ILE A 621 45.38 0.99 -23.75
CA ILE A 621 45.47 0.72 -22.32
C ILE A 621 44.16 1.08 -21.60
N ILE A 622 43.58 2.24 -21.90
CA ILE A 622 42.32 2.71 -21.31
C ILE A 622 41.17 1.74 -21.66
N LEU A 623 41.09 1.27 -22.92
CA LEU A 623 40.11 0.26 -23.34
C LEU A 623 40.29 -1.07 -22.59
N ALA A 624 41.52 -1.53 -22.43
CA ALA A 624 41.81 -2.74 -21.66
C ALA A 624 41.42 -2.61 -20.18
N CYS A 625 41.68 -1.43 -19.58
CA CYS A 625 41.26 -1.13 -18.21
C CYS A 625 39.72 -1.10 -18.09
N GLY A 626 39.02 -0.49 -19.03
CA GLY A 626 37.55 -0.44 -19.06
C GLY A 626 36.93 -1.83 -19.12
N LEU A 627 37.46 -2.70 -19.99
CA LEU A 627 37.03 -4.10 -20.09
C LEU A 627 37.32 -4.89 -18.80
N ALA A 628 38.50 -4.73 -18.20
CA ALA A 628 38.86 -5.40 -16.96
C ALA A 628 37.97 -4.99 -15.78
N VAL A 629 37.66 -3.69 -15.68
CA VAL A 629 36.76 -3.16 -14.64
C VAL A 629 35.33 -3.67 -14.85
N PHE A 630 34.82 -3.67 -16.08
CA PHE A 630 33.49 -4.23 -16.35
C PHE A 630 33.44 -5.72 -16.01
N TRP A 631 34.47 -6.49 -16.40
CA TRP A 631 34.56 -7.91 -16.07
C TRP A 631 34.57 -8.16 -14.56
N ALA A 632 35.30 -7.35 -13.78
CA ALA A 632 35.29 -7.43 -12.33
C ALA A 632 33.92 -7.10 -11.71
N LEU A 633 33.12 -6.25 -12.37
CA LEU A 633 31.78 -5.87 -11.90
C LEU A 633 30.68 -6.86 -12.29
N LEU A 634 30.95 -7.81 -13.21
CA LEU A 634 30.03 -8.92 -13.51
C LEU A 634 29.93 -9.91 -12.35
N ASP A 635 30.95 -9.98 -11.49
CA ASP A 635 30.95 -10.86 -10.32
C ASP A 635 29.81 -10.47 -9.35
N PRO A 636 28.97 -11.43 -8.88
CA PRO A 636 27.90 -11.16 -7.92
C PRO A 636 28.39 -10.57 -6.57
N SER A 637 29.64 -10.85 -6.16
CA SER A 637 30.23 -10.27 -4.95
C SER A 637 30.42 -8.76 -5.03
N ALA A 638 30.38 -8.19 -6.24
CA ALA A 638 30.41 -6.75 -6.47
C ALA A 638 29.05 -6.06 -6.25
N ASP A 639 27.98 -6.81 -5.93
CA ASP A 639 26.62 -6.28 -5.77
C ASP A 639 26.30 -5.80 -4.34
N GLY A 640 25.20 -5.06 -4.22
CA GLY A 640 24.65 -4.64 -2.94
C GLY A 640 25.41 -3.53 -2.20
N PRO A 641 25.00 -3.20 -0.97
CA PRO A 641 25.52 -2.06 -0.19
C PRO A 641 26.98 -2.26 0.26
N ARG A 642 27.37 -3.49 0.62
CA ARG A 642 28.68 -3.81 1.18
C ARG A 642 29.80 -3.62 0.15
N ALA A 643 29.52 -3.88 -1.13
CA ALA A 643 30.46 -3.71 -2.22
C ALA A 643 30.52 -2.28 -2.79
N ALA A 644 29.73 -1.33 -2.30
CA ALA A 644 29.68 0.03 -2.84
C ALA A 644 31.05 0.75 -2.83
N LYS A 645 31.86 0.51 -1.79
CA LYS A 645 33.22 1.05 -1.70
C LYS A 645 34.18 0.40 -2.71
N PHE A 646 34.02 -0.91 -2.94
CA PHE A 646 34.81 -1.63 -3.95
C PHE A 646 34.49 -1.11 -5.35
N ARG A 647 33.19 -0.98 -5.70
CA ARG A 647 32.76 -0.41 -6.98
C ARG A 647 33.30 1.00 -7.19
N ALA A 648 33.18 1.87 -6.19
CA ALA A 648 33.74 3.22 -6.25
C ALA A 648 35.27 3.19 -6.48
N ALA A 649 36.00 2.31 -5.79
CA ALA A 649 37.45 2.19 -5.95
C ALA A 649 37.85 1.76 -7.37
N VAL A 650 37.17 0.78 -7.97
CA VAL A 650 37.48 0.33 -9.34
C VAL A 650 37.11 1.37 -10.40
N PHE A 651 36.00 2.11 -10.22
CA PHE A 651 35.65 3.22 -11.12
C PHE A 651 36.62 4.40 -10.99
N ILE A 652 37.06 4.74 -9.78
CA ILE A 652 38.09 5.77 -9.56
C ILE A 652 39.42 5.35 -10.20
N ALA A 653 39.80 4.08 -10.07
CA ALA A 653 41.01 3.55 -10.71
C ALA A 653 40.93 3.64 -12.25
N LEU A 654 39.77 3.34 -12.83
CA LEU A 654 39.53 3.50 -14.27
C LEU A 654 39.68 4.97 -14.71
N GLY A 655 39.06 5.91 -14.00
CA GLY A 655 39.24 7.35 -14.26
C GLY A 655 40.70 7.80 -14.08
N GLY A 656 41.40 7.23 -13.10
CA GLY A 656 42.83 7.44 -12.87
C GLY A 656 43.71 7.09 -14.06
N SER A 657 43.34 6.09 -14.86
CA SER A 657 44.08 5.69 -16.08
C SER A 657 44.14 6.82 -17.12
N GLY A 658 43.14 7.71 -17.17
CA GLY A 658 43.12 8.88 -18.05
C GLY A 658 44.17 9.95 -17.69
N PHE A 659 44.74 9.90 -16.48
CA PHE A 659 45.82 10.81 -16.08
C PHE A 659 47.21 10.33 -16.50
N ALA A 660 47.38 9.06 -16.89
CA ALA A 660 48.66 8.52 -17.34
C ALA A 660 49.26 9.27 -18.56
N PRO A 661 48.51 9.58 -19.64
CA PRO A 661 49.04 10.38 -20.75
C PRO A 661 49.36 11.83 -20.35
N ILE A 662 48.58 12.42 -19.42
CA ILE A 662 48.83 13.77 -18.89
C ILE A 662 50.13 13.80 -18.09
N LEU A 663 50.35 12.81 -17.22
CA LEU A 663 51.58 12.68 -16.43
C LEU A 663 52.80 12.44 -17.33
N HIS A 664 52.67 11.62 -18.37
CA HIS A 664 53.74 11.43 -19.35
C HIS A 664 54.06 12.74 -20.08
N ALA A 665 53.04 13.50 -20.51
CA ALA A 665 53.25 14.81 -21.12
C ALA A 665 53.93 15.80 -20.16
N ALA A 666 53.55 15.81 -18.88
CA ALA A 666 54.15 16.69 -17.86
C ALA A 666 55.61 16.37 -17.53
N LEU A 667 56.00 15.09 -17.61
CA LEU A 667 57.35 14.61 -17.29
C LEU A 667 58.27 14.53 -18.50
N SER A 668 57.72 14.63 -19.72
CA SER A 668 58.48 14.56 -20.95
C SER A 668 58.95 15.95 -21.39
N PRO A 669 60.25 16.13 -21.70
CA PRO A 669 60.74 17.39 -22.28
C PRO A 669 60.22 17.67 -23.70
N SER A 670 59.64 16.66 -24.37
CA SER A 670 59.23 16.72 -25.78
C SER A 670 57.72 16.87 -26.00
N LEU A 671 56.92 16.95 -24.94
CA LEU A 671 55.46 17.05 -25.01
C LEU A 671 54.98 18.32 -24.28
N THR A 672 53.86 18.89 -24.73
CA THR A 672 53.19 20.01 -24.05
C THR A 672 51.87 19.54 -23.42
N LEU A 673 51.45 20.23 -22.35
CA LEU A 673 50.16 20.04 -21.69
C LEU A 673 49.01 20.80 -22.35
N ASP A 674 49.30 21.71 -23.29
CA ASP A 674 48.31 22.62 -23.88
C ASP A 674 47.15 21.88 -24.58
N GLY A 675 47.40 20.67 -25.10
CA GLY A 675 46.37 19.86 -25.76
C GLY A 675 45.30 19.27 -24.82
N PHE A 676 45.59 19.12 -23.51
CA PHE A 676 44.73 18.35 -22.59
C PHE A 676 43.57 19.15 -21.98
N SER A 677 43.44 20.44 -22.26
CA SER A 677 42.35 21.28 -21.73
C SER A 677 42.14 21.09 -20.22
N LEU A 678 43.25 21.18 -19.46
CA LEU A 678 43.36 20.73 -18.06
C LEU A 678 42.29 21.31 -17.12
N GLU A 679 41.84 22.53 -17.39
CA GLU A 679 40.79 23.20 -16.63
C GLU A 679 39.49 22.37 -16.60
N TYR A 680 39.08 21.86 -17.75
CA TYR A 680 37.86 21.05 -17.91
C TYR A 680 38.05 19.63 -17.37
N VAL A 681 39.23 19.04 -17.54
CA VAL A 681 39.56 17.72 -16.98
C VAL A 681 39.52 17.74 -15.46
N VAL A 682 40.06 18.80 -14.84
CA VAL A 682 40.02 18.99 -13.38
C VAL A 682 38.58 19.22 -12.90
N ALA A 683 37.83 20.09 -13.57
CA ALA A 683 36.43 20.34 -13.23
C ALA A 683 35.57 19.07 -13.33
N GLN A 684 35.70 18.33 -14.43
CA GLN A 684 34.99 17.07 -14.65
C GLN A 684 35.33 16.03 -13.59
N SER A 685 36.62 15.86 -13.28
CA SER A 685 37.09 14.93 -12.24
C SER A 685 36.52 15.30 -10.88
N ALA A 686 36.46 16.60 -10.55
CA ALA A 686 35.84 17.06 -9.32
C ALA A 686 34.34 16.73 -9.25
N PHE A 687 33.59 16.90 -10.34
CA PHE A 687 32.17 16.54 -10.40
C PHE A 687 31.94 15.03 -10.28
N TYR A 688 32.75 14.19 -10.92
CA TYR A 688 32.64 12.73 -10.81
C TYR A 688 32.98 12.23 -9.41
N LEU A 689 34.02 12.80 -8.77
CA LEU A 689 34.37 12.47 -7.39
C LEU A 689 33.31 12.96 -6.40
N LEU A 690 32.71 14.12 -6.65
CA LEU A 690 31.58 14.62 -5.86
C LEU A 690 30.37 13.69 -5.98
N GLY A 691 29.98 13.32 -7.20
CA GLY A 691 28.89 12.36 -7.42
C GLY A 691 29.16 11.00 -6.77
N THR A 692 30.40 10.48 -6.90
CA THR A 692 30.83 9.25 -6.24
C THR A 692 30.74 9.37 -4.71
N ALA A 693 31.09 10.53 -4.15
CA ALA A 693 30.95 10.78 -2.72
C ALA A 693 29.48 10.78 -2.29
N PHE A 694 28.56 11.35 -3.07
CA PHE A 694 27.11 11.29 -2.81
C PHE A 694 26.61 9.84 -2.87
N TYR A 695 27.00 9.07 -3.90
CA TYR A 695 26.65 7.66 -4.08
C TYR A 695 27.12 6.78 -2.91
N VAL A 696 28.41 6.82 -2.59
CA VAL A 696 29.01 5.99 -1.50
C VAL A 696 28.41 6.34 -0.15
N ASN A 697 28.09 7.61 0.07
CA ASN A 697 27.53 8.08 1.32
C ASN A 697 25.99 8.11 1.33
N ARG A 698 25.32 7.66 0.27
CA ARG A 698 23.85 7.64 0.12
C ARG A 698 23.23 8.99 0.48
N ILE A 699 23.76 10.06 -0.11
CA ILE A 699 23.26 11.42 0.09
C ILE A 699 22.24 11.69 -1.01
N PRO A 700 20.99 12.06 -0.68
CA PRO A 700 20.57 12.53 0.63
C PRO A 700 19.88 11.54 1.56
N GLU A 701 19.55 10.33 1.12
CA GLU A 701 18.66 9.39 1.84
C GLU A 701 19.18 9.02 3.24
N LYS A 702 20.50 8.94 3.40
CA LYS A 702 21.19 8.75 4.69
C LYS A 702 20.99 9.92 5.65
N TYR A 703 20.79 11.13 5.12
CA TYR A 703 20.79 12.37 5.87
C TYR A 703 19.39 13.04 5.96
N TRP A 704 18.42 12.63 5.13
CA TRP A 704 17.02 13.12 5.09
C TRP A 704 15.97 12.01 5.13
N SER A 705 16.19 10.96 5.95
CA SER A 705 15.12 10.01 6.25
C SER A 705 13.94 10.76 6.88
N GLY A 706 12.74 10.67 6.31
CA GLY A 706 11.55 11.31 6.86
C GLY A 706 11.19 12.69 6.31
N VAL A 707 11.93 13.25 5.35
CA VAL A 707 11.70 14.63 4.85
C VAL A 707 10.86 14.67 3.56
N PHE A 708 10.84 13.60 2.76
CA PHE A 708 10.08 13.52 1.51
C PHE A 708 8.63 13.04 1.72
N ASP A 709 8.05 13.37 2.88
CA ASP A 709 7.14 12.48 3.57
C ASP A 709 5.72 13.00 3.79
N VAL A 710 5.34 14.25 3.50
CA VAL A 710 3.97 14.70 3.86
C VAL A 710 2.88 14.00 3.03
N TRP A 711 3.09 13.87 1.71
CA TRP A 711 2.22 13.09 0.83
C TRP A 711 2.49 11.58 0.95
N THR A 712 3.76 11.22 1.15
CA THR A 712 4.21 9.84 1.29
C THR A 712 3.70 9.21 2.59
N VAL A 713 3.74 9.91 3.73
CA VAL A 713 3.31 9.44 5.06
C VAL A 713 1.80 9.28 5.16
N LYS A 714 1.02 10.15 4.51
CA LYS A 714 -0.42 9.83 4.33
C LYS A 714 -0.57 8.54 3.54
N GLY A 715 0.14 8.37 2.42
CA GLY A 715 0.15 7.12 1.66
C GLY A 715 0.62 5.91 2.47
N LEU A 716 1.63 6.07 3.34
CA LEU A 716 2.11 5.06 4.26
C LEU A 716 1.02 4.71 5.28
N HIS A 717 0.30 5.70 5.82
CA HIS A 717 -0.81 5.45 6.74
C HIS A 717 -2.02 4.81 6.05
N ASP A 718 -2.32 5.21 4.82
CA ASP A 718 -3.39 4.63 3.99
C ASP A 718 -3.08 3.15 3.69
N LYS A 719 -1.80 2.81 3.46
CA LYS A 719 -1.33 1.45 3.17
C LYS A 719 -1.10 0.58 4.41
N TYR A 720 -0.37 1.08 5.40
CA TYR A 720 0.17 0.31 6.53
C TYR A 720 -0.60 0.52 7.85
N GLY A 721 -1.56 1.47 7.90
CA GLY A 721 -2.44 1.67 9.05
C GLY A 721 -2.08 2.86 9.93
N THR A 722 -2.56 2.85 11.19
CA THR A 722 -2.58 4.04 12.05
C THR A 722 -1.24 4.42 12.68
N ILE A 723 -0.26 3.50 12.65
CA ILE A 723 1.09 3.70 13.19
C ILE A 723 2.08 3.28 12.11
N VAL A 724 2.96 4.19 11.69
CA VAL A 724 3.98 3.89 10.66
C VAL A 724 5.35 4.37 11.12
N ARG A 725 6.38 3.56 10.86
CA ARG A 725 7.77 3.94 11.13
C ARG A 725 8.33 4.71 9.94
N ILE A 726 8.74 5.95 10.17
CA ILE A 726 9.22 6.87 9.11
C ILE A 726 10.74 7.11 9.18
N ALA A 727 11.37 6.79 10.31
CA ALA A 727 12.82 6.74 10.47
C ALA A 727 13.18 5.61 11.46
N PRO A 728 14.48 5.20 11.57
CA PRO A 728 14.88 4.09 12.43
C PRO A 728 14.37 4.19 13.89
N ASP A 729 14.23 5.41 14.39
CA ASP A 729 13.81 5.75 15.75
C ASP A 729 12.61 6.73 15.79
N GLU A 730 11.86 6.87 14.68
CA GLU A 730 10.71 7.78 14.57
C GLU A 730 9.44 7.08 14.09
N LEU A 731 8.33 7.33 14.81
CA LEU A 731 6.99 6.82 14.51
C LEU A 731 6.02 7.98 14.25
N SER A 732 5.19 7.81 13.22
CA SER A 732 4.06 8.68 12.89
C SER A 732 2.74 7.99 13.27
N PHE A 733 1.79 8.76 13.80
CA PHE A 733 0.50 8.29 14.29
C PHE A 733 -0.66 9.05 13.63
N THR A 734 -1.75 8.33 13.33
CA THR A 734 -3.03 8.88 12.88
C THR A 734 -4.23 8.44 13.74
N GLU A 735 -3.99 7.65 14.79
CA GLU A 735 -5.05 7.26 15.73
C GLU A 735 -5.39 8.41 16.68
N GLY A 736 -6.70 8.64 16.92
CA GLY A 736 -7.14 9.74 17.78
C GLY A 736 -6.64 9.66 19.22
N SER A 737 -6.43 8.45 19.75
CA SER A 737 -5.87 8.19 21.08
C SER A 737 -4.43 8.71 21.23
N ALA A 738 -3.64 8.71 20.14
CA ALA A 738 -2.26 9.18 20.13
C ALA A 738 -2.13 10.64 20.58
N TRP A 739 -3.12 11.48 20.26
CA TRP A 739 -3.11 12.88 20.69
C TRP A 739 -3.20 13.02 22.22
N LYS A 740 -4.07 12.23 22.84
CA LYS A 740 -4.16 12.16 24.30
C LYS A 740 -2.89 11.60 24.88
N ASP A 741 -2.32 10.59 24.23
CA ASP A 741 -1.19 9.86 24.77
C ASP A 741 0.13 10.63 24.75
N ILE A 742 0.37 11.33 23.66
CA ILE A 742 1.63 12.01 23.39
C ILE A 742 1.57 13.47 23.85
N CYS A 743 0.44 14.15 23.60
CA CYS A 743 0.34 15.61 23.70
C CYS A 743 -0.39 16.10 24.96
N GLN A 744 -1.12 15.23 25.70
CA GLN A 744 -1.88 15.62 26.90
C GLN A 744 -1.27 15.03 28.19
N PRO A 745 -1.55 15.63 29.37
CA PRO A 745 -1.17 15.04 30.66
C PRO A 745 -1.95 13.75 30.96
N LYS A 746 -1.30 12.74 31.56
CA LYS A 746 -1.91 11.49 32.04
C LYS A 746 -1.72 11.30 33.55
N PRO A 747 -2.49 10.42 34.21
CA PRO A 747 -2.17 9.97 35.57
C PRO A 747 -0.77 9.36 35.62
N GLY A 748 0.12 9.90 36.44
CA GLY A 748 1.50 9.40 36.61
C GLY A 748 2.59 10.17 35.88
N HIS A 749 2.30 10.88 34.78
CA HIS A 749 3.28 11.74 34.08
C HIS A 749 2.63 12.81 33.18
N GLY A 750 3.35 13.92 32.95
CA GLY A 750 2.92 14.97 32.01
C GLY A 750 3.09 14.57 30.53
N PRO A 751 2.68 15.44 29.58
CA PRO A 751 2.88 15.19 28.16
C PRO A 751 4.37 15.04 27.82
N PHE A 752 4.67 14.37 26.70
CA PHE A 752 6.04 14.12 26.28
C PHE A 752 6.77 15.42 25.91
N ASP A 753 8.06 15.48 26.24
CA ASP A 753 8.89 16.64 25.92
C ASP A 753 9.07 16.77 24.40
N LYS A 754 9.20 18.01 23.92
CA LYS A 754 9.40 18.28 22.50
C LYS A 754 10.79 17.83 22.09
N TRP A 755 10.91 17.30 20.88
CA TRP A 755 12.23 17.04 20.33
C TRP A 755 12.94 18.36 19.99
N THR A 756 14.07 18.61 20.66
CA THR A 756 14.72 19.93 20.69
C THR A 756 15.45 20.31 19.40
N ILE A 757 15.57 19.40 18.42
CA ILE A 757 16.30 19.67 17.18
C ILE A 757 15.69 20.85 16.40
N TYR A 758 14.36 21.02 16.48
CA TYR A 758 13.57 22.09 15.86
C TYR A 758 13.45 23.37 16.69
N LEU A 759 13.95 23.38 17.93
CA LEU A 759 13.64 24.43 18.90
C LEU A 759 14.90 25.24 19.24
N ASN A 760 14.93 26.48 18.74
CA ASN A 760 15.96 27.45 19.10
C ASN A 760 15.42 28.53 20.01
N PRO A 761 16.24 29.02 20.96
CA PRO A 761 15.98 30.30 21.56
C PRO A 761 16.07 31.41 20.49
N SER A 762 15.40 32.52 20.76
CA SER A 762 15.51 33.73 19.96
C SER A 762 16.91 34.35 20.08
N VAL A 763 17.15 35.42 19.32
CA VAL A 763 18.44 36.14 19.29
C VAL A 763 18.87 36.63 20.68
N ASN A 764 17.92 36.89 21.58
CA ASN A 764 18.17 37.28 22.96
C ASN A 764 18.39 36.10 23.95
N GLY A 765 18.44 34.86 23.45
CA GLY A 765 18.63 33.66 24.28
C GLY A 765 17.37 33.14 24.97
N ALA A 766 16.22 33.80 24.83
CA ALA A 766 14.97 33.38 25.46
C ALA A 766 14.16 32.43 24.56
N TYR A 767 13.41 31.51 25.19
CA TYR A 767 12.45 30.64 24.52
C TYR A 767 11.04 31.26 24.56
N SER A 768 10.27 31.09 23.47
CA SER A 768 8.86 31.46 23.45
C SER A 768 7.96 30.33 23.91
N ILE A 769 6.65 30.59 23.99
CA ILE A 769 5.64 29.55 24.15
C ILE A 769 5.79 28.41 23.12
N LEU A 770 6.16 28.73 21.87
CA LEU A 770 6.32 27.72 20.83
C LEU A 770 7.65 26.97 20.97
N THR A 771 8.74 27.67 21.28
CA THR A 771 10.10 27.10 21.27
C THR A 771 10.58 26.53 22.60
N SER A 772 9.82 26.69 23.69
CA SER A 772 10.20 26.15 25.00
C SER A 772 10.43 24.63 24.93
N PRO A 773 11.63 24.13 25.26
CA PRO A 773 12.01 22.73 25.06
C PRO A 773 11.46 21.80 26.15
N THR A 774 11.14 22.35 27.33
CA THR A 774 10.67 21.57 28.48
C THR A 774 9.19 21.80 28.75
N ARG A 775 8.49 20.75 29.20
CA ARG A 775 7.09 20.84 29.65
C ARG A 775 6.87 21.91 30.72
N GLN A 776 7.79 22.06 31.66
CA GLN A 776 7.68 23.01 32.77
C GLN A 776 7.80 24.46 32.27
N GLY A 777 8.75 24.72 31.37
CA GLY A 777 8.90 26.03 30.73
C GLY A 777 7.66 26.43 29.94
N HIS A 778 7.15 25.52 29.10
CA HIS A 778 5.92 25.73 28.34
C HIS A 778 4.71 25.98 29.25
N ALA A 779 4.50 25.15 30.27
CA ALA A 779 3.37 25.28 31.19
C ALA A 779 3.40 26.61 31.97
N ARG A 780 4.59 27.06 32.39
CA ARG A 780 4.78 28.36 33.05
C ARG A 780 4.37 29.52 32.13
N ILE A 781 4.89 29.56 30.90
CA ILE A 781 4.56 30.61 29.93
C ILE A 781 3.06 30.56 29.58
N ARG A 782 2.52 29.37 29.31
CA ARG A 782 1.09 29.17 28.98
C ARG A 782 0.18 29.71 30.06
N ARG A 783 0.49 29.46 31.33
CA ARG A 783 -0.32 29.92 32.47
C ARG A 783 -0.48 31.43 32.47
N GLN A 784 0.58 32.17 32.17
CA GLN A 784 0.55 33.64 32.10
C GLN A 784 -0.27 34.14 30.90
N LEU A 785 -0.16 33.47 29.75
CA LEU A 785 -0.88 33.86 28.53
C LEU A 785 -2.39 33.54 28.59
N ASN A 786 -2.79 32.44 29.22
CA ASN A 786 -4.17 31.94 29.22
C ASN A 786 -5.21 33.01 29.62
N HIS A 787 -4.85 33.97 30.47
CA HIS A 787 -5.76 35.04 30.90
C HIS A 787 -6.22 35.93 29.72
N GLY A 788 -5.30 36.22 28.79
CA GLY A 788 -5.60 36.99 27.57
C GLY A 788 -6.38 36.22 26.51
N PHE A 789 -6.59 34.92 26.71
CA PHE A 789 -7.39 34.02 25.86
C PHE A 789 -8.64 33.49 26.58
N SER A 790 -9.00 34.05 27.74
CA SER A 790 -10.23 33.68 28.45
C SER A 790 -11.47 34.22 27.73
N ASP A 791 -12.64 33.57 27.90
CA ASP A 791 -13.90 34.02 27.28
C ASP A 791 -14.20 35.50 27.58
N LYS A 792 -13.94 35.94 28.81
CA LYS A 792 -14.08 37.34 29.22
C LYS A 792 -13.11 38.27 28.47
N ALA A 793 -11.87 37.83 28.26
CA ALA A 793 -10.88 38.61 27.52
C ALA A 793 -11.24 38.71 26.04
N LEU A 794 -11.67 37.61 25.42
CA LEU A 794 -12.10 37.58 24.02
C LEU A 794 -13.30 38.51 23.78
N GLN A 795 -14.29 38.51 24.68
CA GLN A 795 -15.41 39.47 24.63
C GLN A 795 -14.94 40.92 24.76
N ALA A 796 -13.99 41.20 25.66
CA ALA A 796 -13.42 42.55 25.79
C ALA A 796 -12.58 42.96 24.57
N GLN A 797 -12.02 42.00 23.83
CA GLN A 797 -11.23 42.22 22.63
C GLN A 797 -12.07 42.40 21.36
N GLU A 798 -13.35 42.01 21.39
CA GLU A 798 -14.24 41.94 20.24
C GLU A 798 -14.30 43.20 19.40
N SER A 799 -14.38 44.38 20.03
CA SER A 799 -14.43 45.65 19.31
C SER A 799 -13.19 45.90 18.45
N MET A 800 -12.02 45.37 18.85
CA MET A 800 -10.80 45.46 18.05
C MET A 800 -10.92 44.57 16.81
N PHE A 801 -11.37 43.33 16.97
CA PHE A 801 -11.61 42.43 15.83
C PHE A 801 -12.61 43.03 14.84
N GLN A 802 -13.76 43.51 15.34
CA GLN A 802 -14.81 44.08 14.51
C GLN A 802 -14.31 45.26 13.68
N SER A 803 -13.55 46.19 14.30
CA SER A 803 -13.02 47.36 13.59
C SER A 803 -12.11 47.02 12.39
N HIS A 804 -11.32 45.95 12.49
CA HIS A 804 -10.46 45.48 11.40
C HIS A 804 -11.25 44.69 10.35
N VAL A 805 -12.29 43.94 10.76
CA VAL A 805 -13.20 43.25 9.85
C VAL A 805 -14.00 44.26 9.02
N ASP A 806 -14.55 45.30 9.64
CA ASP A 806 -15.27 46.37 8.95
C ASP A 806 -14.38 47.08 7.93
N LEU A 807 -13.12 47.36 8.31
CA LEU A 807 -12.13 47.95 7.40
C LEU A 807 -11.80 47.01 6.23
N LEU A 808 -11.66 45.71 6.48
CA LEU A 808 -11.45 44.72 5.42
C LEU A 808 -12.61 44.75 4.42
N ILE A 809 -13.85 44.69 4.91
CA ILE A 809 -15.05 44.72 4.06
C ILE A 809 -15.16 46.05 3.29
N SER A 810 -14.87 47.18 3.93
CA SER A 810 -14.93 48.49 3.27
C SER A 810 -13.91 48.59 2.13
N ARG A 811 -12.68 48.10 2.35
CA ARG A 811 -11.61 48.10 1.33
C ARG A 811 -11.89 47.14 0.18
N ILE A 812 -12.50 45.99 0.46
CA ILE A 812 -12.96 45.07 -0.59
C ILE A 812 -14.06 45.74 -1.44
N ARG A 813 -15.04 46.40 -0.80
CA ARG A 813 -16.09 47.16 -1.51
C ARG A 813 -15.51 48.29 -2.37
N GLU A 814 -14.52 49.04 -1.85
CA GLU A 814 -13.80 50.07 -2.61
C GLU A 814 -13.09 49.46 -3.84
N ALA A 815 -12.34 48.38 -3.66
CA ALA A 815 -11.61 47.72 -4.75
C ALA A 815 -12.57 47.26 -5.86
N ILE A 816 -13.69 46.62 -5.50
CA ILE A 816 -14.73 46.20 -6.46
C ILE A 816 -15.33 47.41 -7.18
N SER A 817 -15.67 48.48 -6.44
CA SER A 817 -16.25 49.70 -7.02
C SER A 817 -15.29 50.41 -7.97
N SER A 818 -13.98 50.25 -7.77
CA SER A 818 -12.92 50.81 -8.63
C SER A 818 -12.68 50.00 -9.92
N GLY A 819 -13.43 48.91 -10.14
CA GLY A 819 -13.37 48.09 -11.35
C GLY A 819 -12.39 46.91 -11.26
N GLN A 820 -11.83 46.60 -10.09
CA GLN A 820 -10.98 45.43 -9.90
C GLN A 820 -11.83 44.15 -9.89
N GLN A 821 -11.63 43.28 -10.89
CA GLN A 821 -12.43 42.05 -11.06
C GLN A 821 -11.91 40.86 -10.24
N ASP A 822 -10.60 40.80 -9.98
CA ASP A 822 -9.97 39.69 -9.26
C ASP A 822 -9.30 40.18 -7.96
N LEU A 823 -9.63 39.52 -6.84
CA LEU A 823 -9.06 39.79 -5.52
C LEU A 823 -8.33 38.56 -4.98
N ASN A 824 -7.05 38.72 -4.63
CA ASN A 824 -6.29 37.67 -3.94
C ASN A 824 -6.68 37.62 -2.46
N MET A 825 -7.68 36.81 -2.11
CA MET A 825 -8.20 36.73 -0.74
C MET A 825 -7.17 36.30 0.30
N PHE A 826 -6.13 35.53 -0.08
CA PHE A 826 -5.03 35.20 0.83
C PHE A 826 -4.27 36.44 1.27
N GLN A 827 -4.01 37.37 0.35
CA GLN A 827 -3.35 38.63 0.68
C GLN A 827 -4.24 39.51 1.58
N TRP A 828 -5.52 39.65 1.24
CA TRP A 828 -6.49 40.44 2.03
C TRP A 828 -6.65 39.91 3.46
N TYR A 829 -6.77 38.58 3.63
CA TYR A 829 -6.81 37.98 4.96
C TYR A 829 -5.48 38.11 5.70
N THR A 830 -4.34 38.04 5.00
CA THR A 830 -3.02 38.26 5.61
C THR A 830 -2.90 39.68 6.14
N TRP A 831 -3.36 40.69 5.40
CA TRP A 831 -3.38 42.08 5.88
C TRP A 831 -4.27 42.26 7.11
N ALA A 832 -5.49 41.74 7.07
CA ALA A 832 -6.44 41.86 8.19
C ALA A 832 -5.94 41.17 9.47
N THR A 833 -5.54 39.91 9.36
CA THR A 833 -5.04 39.12 10.50
C THR A 833 -3.73 39.68 11.06
N SER A 834 -2.85 40.20 10.20
CA SER A 834 -1.65 40.92 10.62
C SER A 834 -1.99 42.16 11.44
N ASP A 835 -2.89 43.02 10.95
CA ASP A 835 -3.29 44.24 11.62
C ASP A 835 -3.95 43.95 12.98
N ILE A 836 -4.85 42.97 13.05
CA ILE A 836 -5.46 42.46 14.29
C ILE A 836 -4.39 42.02 15.28
N MET A 837 -3.44 41.20 14.84
CA MET A 837 -2.40 40.67 15.72
C MET A 837 -1.39 41.73 16.17
N GLY A 838 -1.09 42.72 15.32
CA GLY A 838 -0.30 43.89 15.73
C GLY A 838 -1.01 44.66 16.84
N ASP A 839 -2.31 44.86 16.70
CA ASP A 839 -3.12 45.59 17.67
C ASP A 839 -3.27 44.83 19.01
N LEU A 840 -3.34 43.49 18.97
CA LEU A 840 -3.43 42.65 20.18
C LEU A 840 -2.07 42.38 20.86
N ALA A 841 -0.97 42.27 20.12
CA ALA A 841 0.34 41.98 20.70
C ALA A 841 1.17 43.23 21.00
N PHE A 842 1.08 44.27 20.17
CA PHE A 842 1.85 45.51 20.32
C PHE A 842 0.98 46.73 20.68
N GLY A 843 -0.35 46.60 20.72
CA GLY A 843 -1.25 47.71 20.98
C GLY A 843 -1.31 48.73 19.84
N GLU A 844 -0.78 48.39 18.66
CA GLU A 844 -0.89 49.19 17.44
C GLU A 844 -0.91 48.32 16.17
N SER A 845 -1.80 48.66 15.23
CA SER A 845 -1.92 47.99 13.93
C SER A 845 -0.71 48.25 13.02
N PHE A 846 -0.41 47.31 12.13
CA PHE A 846 0.60 47.49 11.07
C PHE A 846 0.11 48.35 9.91
N ARG A 847 -1.20 48.63 9.87
CA ARG A 847 -1.88 49.44 8.86
C ARG A 847 -1.71 48.87 7.46
N CYS A 848 -1.72 47.54 7.33
CA CYS A 848 -1.65 46.85 6.05
C CYS A 848 -2.93 47.11 5.21
N LEU A 849 -4.11 47.00 5.84
CA LEU A 849 -5.40 47.27 5.18
C LEU A 849 -5.54 48.75 4.76
N ASP A 850 -5.07 49.67 5.60
CA ASP A 850 -5.10 51.11 5.31
C ASP A 850 -4.30 51.46 4.05
N ASN A 851 -3.11 50.87 3.94
CA ASN A 851 -2.14 51.22 2.91
C ASN A 851 -2.24 50.34 1.65
N GLY A 852 -3.05 49.26 1.69
CA GLY A 852 -3.15 48.27 0.62
C GLY A 852 -1.83 47.59 0.28
N LYS A 853 -0.94 47.39 1.26
CA LYS A 853 0.39 46.80 1.05
C LYS A 853 0.94 46.11 2.28
N ASP A 854 1.83 45.14 2.05
CA ASP A 854 2.51 44.40 3.11
C ASP A 854 3.37 45.33 3.98
N HIS A 855 3.35 45.11 5.30
CA HIS A 855 4.27 45.77 6.20
C HIS A 855 5.63 45.07 6.17
N ARG A 856 6.72 45.83 5.93
CA ARG A 856 8.09 45.31 5.75
C ARG A 856 8.51 44.30 6.82
N TRP A 857 8.21 44.57 8.09
CA TRP A 857 8.59 43.68 9.20
C TRP A 857 7.92 42.31 9.09
N ILE A 858 6.64 42.27 8.69
CA ILE A 858 5.87 41.01 8.52
C ILE A 858 6.44 40.21 7.37
N SER A 859 6.73 40.85 6.22
CA SER A 859 7.33 40.15 5.08
C SER A 859 8.72 39.57 5.40
N ILE A 860 9.52 40.26 6.24
CA ILE A 860 10.81 39.73 6.72
C ILE A 860 10.58 38.56 7.67
N LEU A 861 9.62 38.68 8.58
CA LEU A 861 9.28 37.65 9.57
C LEU A 861 8.84 36.33 8.92
N ILE A 862 7.95 36.39 7.92
CA ILE A 862 7.47 35.22 7.17
C ILE A 862 8.61 34.54 6.42
N ARG A 863 9.44 35.31 5.69
CA ARG A 863 10.63 34.77 5.00
C ARG A 863 11.63 34.15 5.98
N GLN A 864 11.77 34.72 7.17
CA GLN A 864 12.64 34.18 8.20
C GLN A 864 12.10 32.87 8.77
N PHE A 865 10.78 32.70 8.88
CA PHE A 865 10.19 31.44 9.31
C PHE A 865 10.53 30.30 8.33
N GLN A 866 10.38 30.55 7.03
CA GLN A 866 10.82 29.62 5.97
C GLN A 866 12.31 29.30 6.09
N ALA A 867 13.15 30.33 6.28
CA ALA A 867 14.59 30.19 6.47
C ALA A 867 14.96 29.33 7.69
N VAL A 868 14.26 29.49 8.82
CA VAL A 868 14.50 28.71 10.04
C VAL A 868 14.17 27.24 9.83
N VAL A 869 13.09 26.92 9.12
CA VAL A 869 12.76 25.53 8.74
C VAL A 869 13.92 24.95 7.91
N THR A 870 14.37 25.65 6.86
CA THR A 870 15.51 25.22 6.03
C THR A 870 16.78 25.01 6.84
N ILE A 871 17.19 25.99 7.66
CA ILE A 871 18.39 25.94 8.52
C ILE A 871 18.31 24.79 9.52
N THR A 872 17.11 24.51 10.05
CA THR A 872 16.95 23.47 11.06
C THR A 872 16.96 22.08 10.43
N SER A 873 16.45 21.94 9.20
CA SER A 873 16.69 20.72 8.40
C SER A 873 18.18 20.44 8.23
N PHE A 874 19.04 21.48 8.13
CA PHE A 874 20.50 21.33 8.10
C PHE A 874 21.15 20.74 9.36
N ARG A 875 20.45 20.69 10.50
CA ARG A 875 20.96 20.08 11.74
C ARG A 875 20.86 18.56 11.79
N PHE A 876 20.08 17.99 10.87
CA PHE A 876 20.03 16.55 10.64
C PHE A 876 21.26 16.02 9.89
N PHE A 877 22.16 16.92 9.48
CA PHE A 877 23.37 16.60 8.75
C PHE A 877 24.61 16.73 9.62
N THR A 878 25.61 15.88 9.40
CA THR A 878 26.94 15.94 10.05
C THR A 878 27.90 16.96 9.42
N VAL A 879 27.40 17.94 8.66
CA VAL A 879 28.25 19.00 8.08
C VAL A 879 28.72 19.92 9.20
N PRO A 880 30.04 20.23 9.31
CA PRO A 880 30.53 21.15 10.32
C PRO A 880 29.77 22.49 10.23
N ARG A 881 29.17 22.93 11.35
CA ARG A 881 28.35 24.16 11.44
C ARG A 881 28.96 25.39 10.74
N LYS A 882 30.30 25.49 10.72
CA LYS A 882 31.05 26.57 10.05
C LYS A 882 30.95 26.55 8.53
N LEU A 883 30.92 25.38 7.88
CA LEU A 883 30.77 25.22 6.43
C LEU A 883 29.37 25.63 5.96
N PHE A 884 28.35 25.22 6.71
CA PHE A 884 26.97 25.64 6.46
C PHE A 884 26.79 27.16 6.63
N GLN A 885 27.32 27.73 7.72
CA GLN A 885 27.29 29.18 7.95
C GLN A 885 27.98 30.00 6.86
N TRP A 886 28.99 29.44 6.17
CA TRP A 886 29.68 30.09 5.06
C TRP A 886 28.85 30.11 3.76
N TYR A 887 28.04 29.08 3.50
CA TYR A 887 27.17 29.00 2.32
C TYR A 887 25.90 29.86 2.46
N MET A 888 25.47 30.14 3.68
CA MET A 888 24.24 30.90 3.94
C MET A 888 24.39 32.38 3.56
N PRO A 889 23.43 32.96 2.81
CA PRO A 889 23.42 34.39 2.53
C PRO A 889 23.49 35.22 3.81
N ALA A 890 24.42 36.19 3.90
CA ALA A 890 24.61 37.04 5.07
C ALA A 890 23.31 37.70 5.56
N LYS A 891 22.41 38.07 4.64
CA LYS A 891 21.08 38.63 4.94
C LYS A 891 20.23 37.71 5.83
N MET A 892 20.34 36.39 5.69
CA MET A 892 19.58 35.43 6.52
C MET A 892 20.10 35.32 7.96
N LEU A 893 21.36 35.72 8.19
CA LEU A 893 21.98 35.81 9.51
C LEU A 893 21.71 37.15 10.20
N GLU A 894 21.45 38.21 9.42
CA GLU A 894 21.19 39.58 9.92
C GLU A 894 19.71 39.85 10.22
N GLN A 895 18.79 39.31 9.42
CA GLN A 895 17.33 39.52 9.56
C GLN A 895 16.74 39.15 10.94
N PRO A 896 17.16 38.08 11.64
CA PRO A 896 16.70 37.79 13.00
C PRO A 896 16.92 38.95 13.98
N ARG A 897 18.03 39.70 13.83
CA ARG A 897 18.33 40.85 14.70
C ARG A 897 17.39 42.02 14.42
N GLU A 898 17.09 42.28 13.15
CA GLU A 898 16.12 43.32 12.76
C GLU A 898 14.71 42.99 13.28
N ILE A 899 14.28 41.73 13.12
CA ILE A 899 13.00 41.24 13.64
C ILE A 899 12.91 41.49 15.15
N HIS A 900 13.92 41.04 15.88
CA HIS A 900 13.96 41.15 17.33
C HIS A 900 13.97 42.61 17.80
N LYS A 901 14.79 43.47 17.16
CA LYS A 901 14.87 44.89 17.51
C LYS A 901 13.53 45.60 17.38
N TYR A 902 12.82 45.37 16.28
CA TYR A 902 11.50 45.98 16.07
C TYR A 902 10.50 45.48 17.11
N ALA A 903 10.48 44.18 17.41
CA ALA A 903 9.60 43.64 18.44
C ALA A 903 9.85 44.27 19.82
N VAL A 904 11.12 44.38 20.22
CA VAL A 904 11.51 45.04 21.48
C VAL A 904 11.03 46.49 21.52
N GLU A 905 11.27 47.26 20.45
CA GLU A 905 10.82 48.66 20.35
C GLU A 905 9.31 48.80 20.52
N LYS A 906 8.53 47.91 19.88
CA LYS A 906 7.06 47.90 19.97
C LYS A 906 6.58 47.51 21.37
N VAL A 907 7.17 46.49 21.96
CA VAL A 907 6.84 46.05 23.32
C VAL A 907 7.22 47.12 24.35
N ASP A 908 8.39 47.76 24.22
CA ASP A 908 8.79 48.89 25.07
C ASP A 908 7.81 50.04 24.98
N LYS A 909 7.46 50.44 23.75
CA LYS A 909 6.47 51.49 23.51
C LYS A 909 5.13 51.15 24.16
N ARG A 910 4.68 49.89 24.06
CA ARG A 910 3.42 49.45 24.67
C ARG A 910 3.48 49.40 26.20
N LEU A 911 4.56 48.88 26.78
CA LEU A 911 4.76 48.77 28.23
C LEU A 911 4.98 50.14 28.90
N SER A 912 5.49 51.14 28.17
CA SER A 912 5.65 52.51 28.67
C SER A 912 4.33 53.24 28.92
N ARG A 913 3.21 52.69 28.43
CA ARG A 913 1.88 53.25 28.56
C ARG A 913 1.07 52.39 29.52
N ASP A 914 0.63 53.00 30.63
CA ASP A 914 -0.36 52.37 31.50
C ASP A 914 -1.75 52.55 30.88
N THR A 915 -2.32 51.47 30.35
CA THR A 915 -3.62 51.51 29.67
C THR A 915 -4.44 50.29 30.05
N GLU A 916 -5.75 50.46 30.17
CA GLU A 916 -6.71 49.37 30.39
C GLU A 916 -7.16 48.70 29.08
N ARG A 917 -6.40 48.91 27.99
CA ARG A 917 -6.68 48.29 26.69
C ARG A 917 -6.61 46.77 26.84
N PRO A 918 -7.64 45.98 26.49
CA PRO A 918 -7.69 44.55 26.74
C PRO A 918 -6.83 43.71 25.76
N ASP A 919 -5.61 44.16 25.47
CA ASP A 919 -4.63 43.47 24.63
C ASP A 919 -3.82 42.42 25.43
N PHE A 920 -2.98 41.61 24.76
CA PHE A 920 -2.20 40.57 25.43
C PHE A 920 -1.26 41.11 26.49
N VAL A 921 -0.72 42.33 26.28
CA VAL A 921 0.21 42.97 27.21
C VAL A 921 -0.49 43.36 28.51
N TYR A 922 -1.72 43.88 28.43
CA TYR A 922 -2.52 44.21 29.61
C TYR A 922 -2.74 43.02 30.53
N TYR A 923 -3.18 41.87 29.99
CA TYR A 923 -3.37 40.66 30.79
C TYR A 923 -2.04 40.14 31.35
N LEU A 924 -0.97 40.17 30.55
CA LEU A 924 0.37 39.77 31.01
C LEU A 924 0.89 40.66 32.15
N GLN A 925 0.73 41.99 32.08
CA GLN A 925 1.18 42.90 33.14
C GLN A 925 0.42 42.69 34.45
N ARG A 926 -0.86 42.35 34.40
CA ARG A 926 -1.68 42.11 35.60
C ARG A 926 -1.34 40.80 36.31
N GLU A 927 -0.96 39.77 35.58
CA GLU A 927 -0.69 38.43 36.14
C GLU A 927 0.81 38.19 36.41
N ASN A 928 1.70 38.90 35.71
CA ASN A 928 3.16 38.83 35.87
C ASN A 928 3.74 40.12 36.47
N LYS A 929 3.10 40.66 37.52
CA LYS A 929 3.38 41.99 38.11
C LYS A 929 4.85 42.25 38.48
N ASP A 930 5.61 41.20 38.79
CA ASP A 930 7.03 41.29 39.21
C ASP A 930 8.02 40.68 38.18
N ASN A 931 7.57 40.29 36.99
CA ASN A 931 8.36 39.52 36.01
C ASN A 931 8.97 38.20 36.54
N THR A 932 8.45 37.69 37.66
CA THR A 932 8.94 36.48 38.35
C THR A 932 8.52 35.20 37.63
N HIS A 933 7.43 35.25 36.87
CA HIS A 933 6.89 34.10 36.15
C HIS A 933 7.24 34.09 34.67
N MET A 934 7.54 35.23 34.08
CA MET A 934 8.03 35.36 32.70
C MET A 934 8.98 36.55 32.61
N SER A 935 10.21 36.29 32.14
CA SER A 935 11.22 37.34 32.00
C SER A 935 10.90 38.28 30.84
N ARG A 936 11.48 39.49 30.87
CA ARG A 936 11.28 40.46 29.79
C ARG A 936 11.65 39.91 28.41
N ALA A 937 12.77 39.20 28.32
CA ALA A 937 13.24 38.57 27.09
C ALA A 937 12.27 37.48 26.56
N GLU A 938 11.58 36.77 27.46
CA GLU A 938 10.55 35.79 27.11
C GLU A 938 9.28 36.48 26.61
N ILE A 939 8.90 37.61 27.21
CA ILE A 939 7.74 38.44 26.78
C ILE A 939 7.94 38.91 25.34
N ASP A 940 9.06 39.56 25.05
CA ASP A 940 9.35 40.11 23.71
C ASP A 940 9.29 39.01 22.63
N THR A 941 9.90 37.85 22.92
CA THR A 941 9.93 36.71 21.99
C THR A 941 8.57 36.04 21.82
N THR A 942 7.80 35.94 22.90
CA THR A 942 6.47 35.31 22.88
C THR A 942 5.45 36.17 22.14
N LEU A 943 5.43 37.49 22.37
CA LEU A 943 4.56 38.40 21.63
C LEU A 943 4.87 38.39 20.13
N SER A 944 6.14 38.35 19.75
CA SER A 944 6.56 38.17 18.35
C SER A 944 6.05 36.84 17.77
N THR A 945 6.12 35.76 18.55
CA THR A 945 5.64 34.43 18.15
C THR A 945 4.13 34.43 17.93
N LEU A 946 3.36 35.11 18.79
CA LEU A 946 1.91 35.20 18.67
C LEU A 946 1.50 35.88 17.36
N ILE A 947 2.20 36.92 16.92
CA ILE A 947 1.89 37.61 15.66
C ILE A 947 2.00 36.67 14.46
N ILE A 948 3.05 35.84 14.40
CA ILE A 948 3.19 34.83 13.34
C ILE A 948 2.09 33.78 13.47
N ALA A 949 1.91 33.25 14.68
CA ALA A 949 1.02 32.13 14.95
C ALA A 949 -0.48 32.47 14.83
N GLY A 950 -0.85 33.75 14.89
CA GLY A 950 -2.23 34.23 14.71
C GLY A 950 -2.47 34.99 13.41
N GLY A 951 -1.42 35.45 12.73
CA GLY A 951 -1.50 36.13 11.44
C GLY A 951 -1.67 35.16 10.28
N GLU A 952 -0.56 34.61 9.81
CA GLU A 952 -0.49 33.84 8.56
C GLU A 952 -1.30 32.52 8.62
N THR A 953 -1.28 31.81 9.75
CA THR A 953 -2.04 30.56 9.96
C THR A 953 -3.55 30.78 9.87
N THR A 954 -4.05 31.87 10.47
CA THR A 954 -5.46 32.26 10.40
C THR A 954 -5.83 32.70 9.00
N ALA A 955 -4.97 33.47 8.33
CA ALA A 955 -5.17 33.86 6.94
C ALA A 955 -5.24 32.64 6.01
N ALA A 956 -4.33 31.67 6.17
CA ALA A 956 -4.35 30.42 5.42
C ALA A 956 -5.65 29.64 5.63
N PHE A 957 -6.10 29.48 6.89
CA PHE A 957 -7.38 28.86 7.19
C PHE A 957 -8.56 29.59 6.51
N LEU A 958 -8.64 30.92 6.67
CA LEU A 958 -9.70 31.74 6.07
C LEU A 958 -9.70 31.65 4.55
N SER A 959 -8.53 31.61 3.90
CA SER A 959 -8.44 31.37 2.46
C SER A 959 -8.96 30.00 2.06
N CYS A 960 -8.61 28.95 2.80
CA CYS A 960 -9.00 27.59 2.47
C CYS A 960 -10.49 27.34 2.69
N ILE A 961 -11.07 27.83 3.78
CA ILE A 961 -12.53 27.72 3.98
C ILE A 961 -13.29 28.54 2.92
N THR A 962 -12.83 29.73 2.56
CA THR A 962 -13.44 30.51 1.46
C THR A 962 -13.33 29.77 0.13
N PHE A 963 -12.18 29.15 -0.16
CA PHE A 963 -12.02 28.29 -1.33
C PHE A 963 -13.04 27.14 -1.34
N TYR A 964 -13.15 26.39 -0.24
CA TYR A 964 -14.11 25.28 -0.17
C TYR A 964 -15.56 25.74 -0.25
N LEU A 965 -15.94 26.84 0.40
CA LEU A 965 -17.29 27.38 0.28
C LEU A 965 -17.62 27.76 -1.18
N VAL A 966 -16.68 28.38 -1.90
CA VAL A 966 -16.90 28.75 -3.30
C VAL A 966 -16.94 27.51 -4.22
N GLN A 967 -16.16 26.47 -3.93
CA GLN A 967 -16.16 25.21 -4.70
C GLN A 967 -17.39 24.32 -4.43
N TYR A 968 -18.11 24.54 -3.33
CA TYR A 968 -19.29 23.77 -2.93
C TYR A 968 -20.53 24.70 -2.82
N PRO A 969 -21.17 25.07 -3.96
CA PRO A 969 -22.23 26.08 -3.98
C PRO A 969 -23.47 25.76 -3.12
N GLU A 970 -23.78 24.48 -2.92
CA GLU A 970 -24.88 24.04 -2.05
C GLU A 970 -24.58 24.35 -0.57
N VAL A 971 -23.36 24.05 -0.12
CA VAL A 971 -22.88 24.34 1.23
C VAL A 971 -22.87 25.85 1.46
N LEU A 972 -22.36 26.62 0.50
CA LEU A 972 -22.38 28.08 0.57
C LEU A 972 -23.80 28.61 0.66
N ARG A 973 -24.74 28.16 -0.19
CA ARG A 973 -26.15 28.59 -0.13
C ARG A 973 -26.80 28.29 1.21
N LYS A 974 -26.53 27.12 1.79
CA LYS A 974 -27.06 26.74 3.10
C LYS A 974 -26.47 27.60 4.23
N LEU A 975 -25.17 27.86 4.19
CA LEU A 975 -24.51 28.77 5.13
C LEU A 975 -25.04 30.21 5.01
N GLU A 976 -25.17 30.72 3.78
CA GLU A 976 -25.76 32.04 3.52
C GLU A 976 -27.20 32.12 4.02
N SER A 977 -27.99 31.06 3.82
CA SER A 977 -29.36 30.99 4.33
C SER A 977 -29.39 31.06 5.86
N GLU A 978 -28.56 30.29 6.56
CA GLU A 978 -28.46 30.35 8.03
C GLU A 978 -28.11 31.75 8.52
N ILE A 979 -27.08 32.39 7.93
CA ILE A 979 -26.63 33.72 8.33
C ILE A 979 -27.69 34.78 8.03
N ARG A 980 -28.23 34.82 6.81
CA ARG A 980 -29.18 35.87 6.36
C ARG A 980 -30.57 35.76 6.98
N THR A 981 -30.97 34.58 7.44
CA THR A 981 -32.23 34.39 8.16
C THR A 981 -32.09 34.66 9.67
N THR A 982 -30.90 34.49 10.23
CA THR A 982 -30.63 34.72 11.65
C THR A 982 -30.44 36.19 11.99
N PHE A 983 -29.71 36.94 11.15
CA PHE A 983 -29.35 38.33 11.43
C PHE A 983 -30.05 39.33 10.50
N LYS A 984 -30.53 40.43 11.07
CA LYS A 984 -31.18 41.52 10.32
C LYS A 984 -30.24 42.64 9.91
N SER A 985 -29.10 42.77 10.59
CA SER A 985 -28.08 43.80 10.33
C SER A 985 -26.68 43.27 10.66
N GLU A 986 -25.65 43.90 10.08
CA GLU A 986 -24.23 43.53 10.32
C GLU A 986 -23.86 43.67 11.81
N ASP A 987 -24.44 44.64 12.54
CA ASP A 987 -24.18 44.88 13.98
C ASP A 987 -24.66 43.73 14.90
N GLU A 988 -25.53 42.84 14.42
CA GLU A 988 -25.97 41.66 15.18
C GLU A 988 -24.96 40.49 15.10
N ILE A 989 -23.97 40.55 14.19
CA ILE A 989 -22.95 39.52 13.98
C ILE A 989 -21.79 39.78 14.94
N ASN A 990 -21.72 38.99 16.00
CA ASN A 990 -20.77 39.16 17.09
C ASN A 990 -20.31 37.78 17.62
N ALA A 991 -19.29 37.73 18.45
CA ALA A 991 -18.68 36.49 18.95
C ALA A 991 -19.70 35.62 19.71
N VAL A 992 -20.66 36.23 20.41
CA VAL A 992 -21.68 35.50 21.16
C VAL A 992 -22.78 34.96 20.23
N SER A 993 -23.18 35.75 19.24
CA SER A 993 -24.26 35.38 18.32
C SER A 993 -23.83 34.34 17.30
N THR A 994 -22.61 34.44 16.78
CA THR A 994 -22.03 33.47 15.82
C THR A 994 -21.76 32.09 16.43
N ASN A 995 -21.49 32.00 17.73
CA ASN A 995 -21.37 30.73 18.45
C ASN A 995 -22.67 29.89 18.46
N LYS A 996 -23.82 30.50 18.15
CA LYS A 996 -25.12 29.81 18.08
C LYS A 996 -25.43 29.23 16.70
N LEU A 997 -24.67 29.60 15.66
CA LEU A 997 -24.88 29.15 14.29
C LEU A 997 -24.33 27.74 14.13
N VAL A 998 -25.19 26.75 13.99
CA VAL A 998 -24.79 25.34 14.00
C VAL A 998 -24.02 25.02 12.73
N TYR A 999 -24.54 25.44 11.57
CA TYR A 999 -23.96 25.09 10.28
C TYR A 999 -22.68 25.87 10.00
N PHE A 1000 -22.63 27.16 10.33
CA PHE A 1000 -21.39 27.95 10.31
C PHE A 1000 -20.26 27.29 11.11
N ASN A 1001 -20.54 26.88 12.36
CA ASN A 1001 -19.53 26.22 13.18
C ASN A 1001 -19.10 24.87 12.60
N ALA A 1002 -19.99 24.15 11.93
CA ALA A 1002 -19.65 22.91 11.23
C ALA A 1002 -18.74 23.18 10.03
N CYS A 1003 -19.05 24.19 9.20
CA CYS A 1003 -18.18 24.63 8.09
C CYS A 1003 -16.78 25.01 8.57
N VAL A 1004 -16.68 25.73 9.69
CA VAL A 1004 -15.39 26.11 10.31
C VAL A 1004 -14.59 24.87 10.73
N LYS A 1005 -15.22 23.93 11.43
CA LYS A 1005 -14.56 22.69 11.87
C LYS A 1005 -14.12 21.83 10.68
N GLU A 1006 -14.96 21.69 9.66
CA GLU A 1006 -14.65 20.92 8.47
C GLU A 1006 -13.53 21.56 7.64
N GLY A 1007 -13.51 22.90 7.57
CA GLY A 1007 -12.41 23.63 6.94
C GLY A 1007 -11.08 23.42 7.66
N LEU A 1008 -11.07 23.47 9.00
CA LEU A 1008 -9.89 23.17 9.81
C LEU A 1008 -9.42 21.72 9.68
N ARG A 1009 -10.35 20.78 9.50
CA ARG A 1009 -10.07 19.36 9.28
C ARG A 1009 -9.38 19.14 7.93
N LEU A 1010 -9.95 19.67 6.85
CA LEU A 1010 -9.39 19.50 5.51
C LEU A 1010 -8.09 20.28 5.31
N THR A 1011 -7.98 21.48 5.88
CA THR A 1011 -6.77 22.30 5.73
C THR A 1011 -6.20 22.71 7.07
N PRO A 1012 -5.55 21.77 7.78
CA PRO A 1012 -4.81 22.11 8.98
C PRO A 1012 -3.63 23.02 8.61
N ALA A 1013 -3.60 24.25 9.13
CA ALA A 1013 -2.53 25.21 8.85
C ALA A 1013 -1.13 24.69 9.22
N VAL A 1014 -1.06 23.77 10.19
CA VAL A 1014 0.15 23.00 10.53
C VAL A 1014 -0.15 21.52 10.25
N PRO A 1015 0.14 21.04 9.02
CA PRO A 1015 -0.25 19.69 8.60
C PRO A 1015 0.62 18.58 9.20
N PHE A 1016 1.80 18.91 9.71
CA PHE A 1016 2.75 17.98 10.32
C PHE A 1016 2.66 17.95 11.85
N GLY A 1017 2.90 16.78 12.44
CA GLY A 1017 2.94 16.64 13.90
C GLY A 1017 4.23 17.21 14.49
N HIS A 1018 4.15 17.97 15.58
CA HIS A 1018 5.34 18.40 16.31
C HIS A 1018 6.00 17.22 17.02
N PRO A 1019 7.24 16.83 16.66
CA PRO A 1019 7.85 15.63 17.21
C PRO A 1019 8.07 15.72 18.72
N ARG A 1020 7.72 14.64 19.42
CA ARG A 1020 7.91 14.43 20.86
C ARG A 1020 8.87 13.28 21.10
N VAL A 1021 9.41 13.20 22.30
CA VAL A 1021 10.34 12.12 22.70
C VAL A 1021 9.74 11.34 23.86
N VAL A 1022 9.71 10.01 23.71
CA VAL A 1022 9.30 9.10 24.78
C VAL A 1022 10.24 9.28 25.99
N PRO A 1023 9.71 9.42 27.22
CA PRO A 1023 10.53 9.65 28.41
C PRO A 1023 11.52 8.50 28.67
N PRO A 1024 12.61 8.77 29.41
CA PRO A 1024 13.52 7.72 29.86
C PRO A 1024 12.76 6.62 30.62
N GLY A 1025 12.97 5.36 30.25
CA GLY A 1025 12.25 4.20 30.80
C GLY A 1025 11.12 3.65 29.93
N GLY A 1026 10.76 4.36 28.85
CA GLY A 1026 9.67 3.94 27.95
C GLY A 1026 8.28 4.36 28.46
N ASP A 1027 7.28 4.28 27.59
CA ASP A 1027 5.89 4.63 27.92
C ASP A 1027 4.90 4.00 26.92
N GLU A 1028 3.61 3.97 27.27
CA GLU A 1028 2.53 3.43 26.45
C GLU A 1028 1.85 4.51 25.59
N VAL A 1029 1.75 4.24 24.29
CA VAL A 1029 1.06 5.08 23.30
C VAL A 1029 0.20 4.18 22.42
N CYS A 1030 -1.10 4.46 22.33
CA CYS A 1030 -2.06 3.66 21.55
C CYS A 1030 -2.05 2.16 21.91
N GLY A 1031 -1.89 1.82 23.20
CA GLY A 1031 -1.80 0.43 23.65
C GLY A 1031 -0.47 -0.26 23.39
N GLN A 1032 0.54 0.46 22.87
CA GLN A 1032 1.86 -0.08 22.54
C GLN A 1032 2.93 0.53 23.45
N HIS A 1033 3.74 -0.32 24.07
CA HIS A 1033 4.88 0.14 24.85
C HIS A 1033 6.06 0.52 23.95
N LEU A 1034 6.51 1.76 24.06
CA LEU A 1034 7.59 2.33 23.25
C LEU A 1034 8.83 2.58 24.12
N PRO A 1035 10.04 2.26 23.62
CA PRO A 1035 11.26 2.49 24.37
C PRO A 1035 11.56 3.99 24.53
N GLY A 1036 12.24 4.34 25.62
CA GLY A 1036 12.67 5.71 25.87
C GLY A 1036 13.59 6.24 24.77
N GLY A 1037 13.40 7.49 24.35
CA GLY A 1037 14.18 8.13 23.29
C GLY A 1037 13.61 7.96 21.86
N THR A 1038 12.52 7.21 21.68
CA THR A 1038 11.78 7.14 20.41
C THR A 1038 11.11 8.49 20.12
N LYS A 1039 11.18 8.93 18.86
CA LYS A 1039 10.56 10.16 18.36
C LYS A 1039 9.16 9.83 17.86
N LEU A 1040 8.18 10.64 18.24
CA LEU A 1040 6.78 10.42 17.90
C LEU A 1040 6.17 11.69 17.32
N SER A 1041 5.36 11.57 16.28
CA SER A 1041 4.55 12.68 15.76
C SER A 1041 3.12 12.23 15.47
N VAL A 1042 2.15 13.12 15.71
CA VAL A 1042 0.76 12.90 15.28
C VAL A 1042 0.54 13.69 13.99
N MET A 1043 0.41 12.99 12.87
CA MET A 1043 0.38 13.61 11.55
C MET A 1043 -1.01 14.14 11.24
N ALA A 1044 -1.27 15.42 11.58
CA ALA A 1044 -2.59 16.05 11.47
C ALA A 1044 -3.22 15.90 10.07
N TRP A 1045 -2.45 16.10 9.00
CA TRP A 1045 -2.93 15.93 7.63
C TRP A 1045 -3.44 14.52 7.35
N ALA A 1046 -2.63 13.50 7.69
CA ALA A 1046 -2.99 12.11 7.46
C ALA A 1046 -4.15 11.66 8.38
N MET A 1047 -4.14 12.11 9.63
CA MET A 1047 -5.17 11.81 10.62
C MET A 1047 -6.53 12.37 10.20
N TYR A 1048 -6.57 13.65 9.82
CA TYR A 1048 -7.81 14.34 9.46
C TYR A 1048 -8.40 13.87 8.14
N ARG A 1049 -7.57 13.37 7.22
CA ARG A 1049 -7.99 12.86 5.91
C ARG A 1049 -8.00 11.33 5.82
N SER A 1050 -8.01 10.64 6.95
CA SER A 1050 -8.15 9.19 6.97
C SER A 1050 -9.62 8.78 7.04
N GLU A 1051 -10.06 7.92 6.12
CA GLU A 1051 -11.39 7.28 6.15
C GLU A 1051 -11.60 6.42 7.42
N ARG A 1052 -10.53 6.07 8.14
CA ARG A 1052 -10.61 5.40 9.44
C ARG A 1052 -11.13 6.31 10.54
N ASN A 1053 -10.95 7.63 10.39
CA ASN A 1053 -11.34 8.64 11.38
C ASN A 1053 -12.56 9.47 10.93
N PHE A 1054 -12.72 9.70 9.62
CA PHE A 1054 -13.78 10.56 9.06
C PHE A 1054 -14.36 9.94 7.77
N LYS A 1055 -15.69 9.73 7.69
CA LYS A 1055 -16.39 9.18 6.50
C LYS A 1055 -16.36 10.12 5.27
N HIS A 1056 -15.87 9.75 4.10
CA HIS A 1056 -15.64 10.73 3.01
C HIS A 1056 -14.60 11.78 3.45
N ALA A 1057 -13.46 11.32 3.94
CA ALA A 1057 -12.45 12.15 4.60
C ALA A 1057 -11.85 13.23 3.67
N GLU A 1058 -11.95 13.06 2.35
CA GLU A 1058 -11.38 14.01 1.39
C GLU A 1058 -12.37 15.09 0.94
N THR A 1059 -13.67 14.94 1.21
CA THR A 1059 -14.71 15.88 0.78
C THR A 1059 -15.00 16.93 1.84
N PHE A 1060 -15.33 18.15 1.42
CA PHE A 1060 -15.82 19.19 2.32
C PHE A 1060 -17.30 18.94 2.62
N ASP A 1061 -17.57 18.30 3.75
CA ASP A 1061 -18.90 17.91 4.19
C ASP A 1061 -19.17 18.39 5.63
N PRO A 1062 -19.76 19.60 5.79
CA PRO A 1062 -20.13 20.12 7.09
C PRO A 1062 -21.30 19.40 7.78
N GLU A 1063 -21.97 18.42 7.15
CA GLU A 1063 -23.10 17.70 7.78
C GLU A 1063 -22.68 16.49 8.63
N ARG A 1064 -21.41 16.11 8.52
CA ARG A 1064 -20.73 15.09 9.33
C ARG A 1064 -20.76 15.37 10.84
#